data_AF-A0A6M4GT09-F1
#
_entry.id   AF-A0A6M4GT09-F1
#
_cell.length_a   1.000
_cell.length_b   1.000
_cell.length_c   1.000
_cell.angle_alpha   90.00
_cell.angle_beta   90.00
_cell.angle_gamma   90.00
#
_symmetry.space_group_name_H-M   'P 1'
#
loop_
_entity.id
_entity.type
_entity.pdbx_description
1 polymer ?
#
loop_
_entity_poly.entity_id
_entity_poly.type
_entity_poly.pdbx_seq_one_letter_code
_entity_poly.pdbx_strand_id
1 'polypeptide(L)'
;MKGRTFFQRQLWLVMVAVMVMVMGSIAATVGLMYRAFDASIAPQMLEKAKTAGRSLNSLLSQAAAYDLPLEKLVGVPELFAGTARDHPEIARIELLRDGKALHTQGPQMPADLTTRIPVPGYEAERAELAVSIDPQYVRRIFEEMSLDLLVVAVVSLFISLELLYFLAGGLLADLGRIRTQVAALSKGAIFALPRSTWLGRDLSAALGARSEAVARRYEQVLESLRAKYRARHEGSRTGIHRAIAELRTLRSTFSFSDTRRSYGSHGAALILGAMRAPFFLLLLADDLSRSFMPLFAAGLEVGPLPMSPSVVASLPIFAFMLVVALSQPVLGGWSERIGRRRSFLAGAGLACVAHMLSAQSSTLLELLVWRSAGGAAWAIAFVAAQGYVLDHTDSRTRTVGLAAFVGIIMVSMICGPSIGGILADGIGYRGTLALGGVLTFGSLALAYRRLPIDGAGERLLPASSAAAPKRASLSLAFSNRRFLGLLLLAAVPAKLILIAYCFYLIPLYIIDVGSSSAMAGRMIMLYSVMMVLLVPWMANWVVALRARRKNDPEALFVAAGLALSGLAGLAMALPLGLLSPLILVFLLGVGQSLSISPQAAMVAEVCKDEIRTLGQSAVYGVYRMVERMGNASGPLVAAALLELGGFKTAFIAIGVLVLVCAAIFAAIFLPRRAAASDPAKATV
;
A
#
# COMPACT_ATOMS: atom_id res chain seq x y z
N MET A 1 20.44 -25.56 -1.98
CA MET A 1 19.38 -25.48 -0.96
C MET A 1 19.61 -26.55 0.10
N LYS A 2 20.38 -26.27 1.16
CA LYS A 2 20.59 -27.22 2.29
C LYS A 2 19.44 -27.09 3.30
N GLY A 3 18.78 -28.22 3.58
CA GLY A 3 17.99 -28.55 4.78
C GLY A 3 17.01 -27.52 5.34
N ARG A 4 15.84 -27.32 4.70
CA ARG A 4 14.65 -26.86 5.45
C ARG A 4 14.35 -27.93 6.51
N THR A 5 14.21 -27.53 7.78
CA THR A 5 13.79 -28.43 8.86
C THR A 5 12.44 -29.07 8.53
N PHE A 6 12.15 -30.27 9.05
CA PHE A 6 10.87 -30.96 8.82
C PHE A 6 9.65 -30.05 9.03
N PHE A 7 9.66 -29.26 10.11
CA PHE A 7 8.64 -28.25 10.40
C PHE A 7 8.53 -27.14 9.35
N GLN A 8 9.65 -26.64 8.81
CA GLN A 8 9.62 -25.64 7.74
C GLN A 8 9.07 -26.19 6.42
N ARG A 9 9.31 -27.48 6.11
CA ARG A 9 8.72 -28.15 4.95
C ARG A 9 7.22 -28.35 5.12
N GLN A 10 6.80 -28.90 6.27
CA GLN A 10 5.38 -29.08 6.63
C GLN A 10 4.62 -27.75 6.59
N LEU A 11 5.16 -26.70 7.22
CA LEU A 11 4.53 -25.38 7.19
C LEU A 11 4.42 -24.81 5.78
N TRP A 12 5.45 -24.96 4.95
CA TRP A 12 5.39 -24.50 3.56
C TRP A 12 4.33 -25.25 2.76
N LEU A 13 4.20 -26.57 2.94
CA LEU A 13 3.14 -27.37 2.32
C LEU A 13 1.75 -26.94 2.78
N VAL A 14 1.56 -26.72 4.09
CA VAL A 14 0.29 -26.21 4.64
C VAL A 14 -0.02 -24.83 4.06
N MET A 15 0.96 -23.93 3.97
CA MET A 15 0.76 -22.61 3.38
C MET A 15 0.36 -22.68 1.91
N VAL A 16 0.99 -23.57 1.13
CA VAL A 16 0.63 -23.80 -0.27
C VAL A 16 -0.78 -24.40 -0.38
N ALA A 17 -1.13 -25.38 0.46
CA ALA A 17 -2.46 -25.98 0.47
C ALA A 17 -3.55 -24.96 0.82
N VAL A 18 -3.33 -24.13 1.84
CA VAL A 18 -4.23 -23.03 2.21
C VAL A 18 -4.34 -22.03 1.07
N MET A 19 -3.23 -21.69 0.41
CA MET A 19 -3.25 -20.78 -0.74
C MET A 19 -4.07 -21.33 -1.90
N VAL A 20 -3.92 -22.62 -2.23
CA VAL A 20 -4.72 -23.29 -3.27
C VAL A 20 -6.21 -23.30 -2.89
N MET A 21 -6.54 -23.57 -1.63
CA MET A 21 -7.91 -23.52 -1.13
C MET A 21 -8.50 -22.10 -1.21
N VAL A 22 -7.73 -21.08 -0.84
CA VAL A 22 -8.12 -19.67 -0.96
C VAL A 22 -8.33 -19.29 -2.42
N MET A 23 -7.41 -19.65 -3.32
CA MET A 23 -7.57 -19.40 -4.76
C MET A 23 -8.81 -20.12 -5.32
N GLY A 24 -9.05 -21.37 -4.93
CA GLY A 24 -10.24 -22.12 -5.31
C GLY A 24 -11.52 -21.49 -4.78
N SER A 25 -11.53 -21.02 -3.52
CA SER A 25 -12.66 -20.31 -2.93
C SER A 25 -12.92 -19.00 -3.67
N ILE A 26 -11.88 -18.19 -3.92
CA ILE A 26 -11.99 -16.93 -4.65
C ILE A 26 -12.56 -17.20 -6.06
N ALA A 27 -12.02 -18.18 -6.79
CA ALA A 27 -12.51 -18.53 -8.12
C ALA A 27 -13.97 -19.02 -8.10
N ALA A 28 -14.36 -19.82 -7.10
CA ALA A 28 -15.73 -20.27 -6.92
C ALA A 28 -16.67 -19.10 -6.59
N THR A 29 -16.30 -18.21 -5.67
CA THR A 29 -17.10 -17.03 -5.31
C THR A 29 -17.23 -16.08 -6.50
N VAL A 30 -16.16 -15.83 -7.24
CA VAL A 30 -16.18 -15.02 -8.47
C VAL A 30 -17.09 -15.66 -9.52
N GLY A 31 -17.00 -16.98 -9.73
CA GLY A 31 -17.85 -17.69 -10.67
C GLY A 31 -19.34 -17.70 -10.27
N LEU A 32 -19.64 -17.84 -8.98
CA LEU A 32 -21.00 -17.76 -8.45
C LEU A 32 -21.57 -16.34 -8.57
N MET A 33 -20.78 -15.33 -8.20
CA MET A 33 -21.17 -13.93 -8.36
C MET A 33 -21.44 -13.60 -9.83
N TYR A 34 -20.57 -14.02 -10.74
CA TYR A 34 -20.76 -13.83 -12.18
C TYR A 34 -22.07 -14.46 -12.67
N ARG A 35 -22.36 -15.71 -12.28
CA ARG A 35 -23.60 -16.40 -12.66
C ARG A 35 -24.85 -15.77 -12.07
N ALA A 36 -24.80 -15.42 -10.78
CA ALA A 36 -25.92 -14.74 -10.10
C ALA A 36 -26.17 -13.37 -10.69
N PHE A 37 -25.10 -12.68 -11.09
CA PHE A 37 -25.14 -11.37 -11.71
C PHE A 37 -25.73 -11.42 -13.12
N ASP A 38 -25.27 -12.34 -13.97
CA ASP A 38 -25.82 -12.59 -15.31
C ASP A 38 -27.34 -12.85 -15.26
N ALA A 39 -27.80 -13.56 -14.23
CA ALA A 39 -29.23 -13.80 -14.00
C ALA A 39 -30.03 -12.62 -13.43
N SER A 40 -29.38 -11.57 -12.91
CA SER A 40 -30.04 -10.51 -12.11
C SER A 40 -30.04 -9.12 -12.73
N ILE A 41 -29.07 -8.76 -13.59
CA ILE A 41 -28.98 -7.40 -14.14
C ILE A 41 -30.15 -7.07 -15.04
N ALA A 42 -30.43 -7.92 -16.04
CA ALA A 42 -31.48 -7.65 -17.01
C ALA A 42 -32.85 -7.48 -16.32
N PRO A 43 -33.27 -8.36 -15.37
CA PRO A 43 -34.49 -8.15 -14.59
C PRO A 43 -34.49 -6.85 -13.77
N GLN A 44 -33.38 -6.50 -13.10
CA GLN A 44 -33.30 -5.28 -12.29
C GLN A 44 -33.38 -4.01 -13.15
N MET A 45 -32.70 -4.01 -14.30
CA MET A 45 -32.75 -2.93 -15.27
C MET A 45 -34.17 -2.80 -15.85
N LEU A 46 -34.84 -3.91 -16.18
CA LEU A 46 -36.24 -3.92 -16.61
C LEU A 46 -37.19 -3.35 -15.56
N GLU A 47 -37.03 -3.68 -14.27
CA GLU A 47 -37.85 -3.08 -13.21
C GLU A 47 -37.57 -1.59 -13.01
N LYS A 48 -36.33 -1.13 -13.20
CA LYS A 48 -35.99 0.30 -13.20
C LYS A 48 -36.64 1.04 -14.38
N ALA A 49 -36.54 0.48 -15.59
CA ALA A 49 -37.21 0.99 -16.78
C ALA A 49 -38.73 1.00 -16.62
N LYS A 50 -39.29 -0.02 -15.97
CA LYS A 50 -40.72 -0.10 -15.63
C LYS A 50 -41.13 0.98 -14.65
N THR A 51 -40.28 1.33 -13.70
CA THR A 51 -40.52 2.43 -12.74
C THR A 51 -40.49 3.78 -13.44
N ALA A 52 -39.52 4.03 -14.33
CA ALA A 52 -39.49 5.22 -15.17
C ALA A 52 -40.74 5.30 -16.07
N GLY A 53 -41.15 4.18 -16.67
CA GLY A 53 -42.38 4.08 -17.45
C GLY A 53 -43.65 4.29 -16.63
N ARG A 54 -43.72 3.85 -15.36
CA ARG A 54 -44.83 4.17 -14.45
C ARG A 54 -44.89 5.66 -14.14
N SER A 55 -43.75 6.32 -13.95
CA SER A 55 -43.67 7.78 -13.76
C SER A 55 -44.22 8.52 -14.98
N LEU A 56 -43.80 8.12 -16.18
CA LEU A 56 -44.35 8.62 -17.45
C LEU A 56 -45.86 8.37 -17.56
N ASN A 57 -46.31 7.16 -17.25
CA ASN A 57 -47.73 6.82 -17.28
C ASN A 57 -48.55 7.65 -16.30
N SER A 58 -48.01 8.07 -15.15
CA SER A 58 -48.72 8.95 -14.23
C SER A 58 -49.07 10.29 -14.88
N LEU A 59 -48.20 10.83 -15.72
CA LEU A 59 -48.45 12.09 -16.45
C LEU A 59 -49.43 11.87 -17.61
N LEU A 60 -49.28 10.77 -18.35
CA LEU A 60 -50.22 10.40 -19.42
C LEU A 60 -51.64 10.12 -18.88
N SER A 61 -51.74 9.48 -17.72
CA SER A 61 -53.02 9.18 -17.05
C SER A 61 -53.73 10.46 -16.58
N GLN A 62 -52.98 11.49 -16.17
CA GLN A 62 -53.56 12.79 -15.87
C GLN A 62 -54.21 13.42 -17.11
N ALA A 63 -53.61 13.27 -18.29
CA ALA A 63 -54.21 13.76 -19.53
C ALA A 63 -55.50 12.99 -19.88
N ALA A 64 -55.53 11.68 -19.63
CA ALA A 64 -56.73 10.86 -19.80
C ALA A 64 -57.89 11.34 -18.89
N ALA A 65 -57.58 11.78 -17.66
CA ALA A 65 -58.58 12.30 -16.73
C ALA A 65 -59.27 13.60 -17.20
N TYR A 66 -58.71 14.28 -18.22
CA TYR A 66 -59.31 15.45 -18.88
C TYR A 66 -59.96 15.11 -20.23
N ASP A 67 -60.21 13.82 -20.52
CA ASP A 67 -60.81 13.32 -21.78
C ASP A 67 -60.03 13.76 -23.04
N LEU A 68 -58.72 13.97 -22.92
CA LEU A 68 -57.87 14.29 -24.07
C LEU A 68 -57.64 13.03 -24.92
N PRO A 69 -57.97 13.03 -26.22
CA PRO A 69 -57.66 11.90 -27.10
C PRO A 69 -56.14 11.67 -27.20
N LEU A 70 -55.71 10.40 -27.28
CA LEU A 70 -54.29 10.02 -27.33
C LEU A 70 -53.52 10.71 -28.47
N GLU A 71 -54.20 10.95 -29.61
CA GLU A 71 -53.68 11.62 -30.82
C GLU A 71 -53.46 13.13 -30.65
N LYS A 72 -54.15 13.75 -29.69
CA LYS A 72 -54.10 15.19 -29.43
C LYS A 72 -53.13 15.56 -28.31
N LEU A 73 -52.39 14.59 -27.78
CA LEU A 73 -51.39 14.83 -26.75
C LEU A 73 -50.22 15.62 -27.33
N VAL A 74 -50.09 16.88 -26.90
CA VAL A 74 -48.99 17.76 -27.29
C VAL A 74 -47.85 17.62 -26.28
N GLY A 75 -46.62 17.56 -26.77
CA GLY A 75 -45.40 17.57 -25.95
C GLY A 75 -44.93 16.22 -25.41
N VAL A 76 -45.54 15.12 -25.86
CA VAL A 76 -45.06 13.75 -25.60
C VAL A 76 -43.60 13.55 -26.05
N PRO A 77 -43.15 14.05 -27.22
CA PRO A 77 -41.74 13.93 -27.62
C PRO A 77 -40.78 14.66 -26.67
N GLU A 78 -41.13 15.85 -26.18
CA GLU A 78 -40.29 16.58 -25.21
C GLU A 78 -40.22 15.86 -23.86
N LEU A 79 -41.34 15.30 -23.40
CA LEU A 79 -41.40 14.50 -22.18
C LEU A 79 -40.51 13.25 -22.28
N PHE A 80 -40.57 12.54 -23.41
CA PHE A 80 -39.73 11.38 -23.66
C PHE A 80 -38.25 11.76 -23.76
N ALA A 81 -37.93 12.87 -24.43
CA ALA A 81 -36.57 13.39 -24.53
C ALA A 81 -36.02 13.89 -23.19
N GLY A 82 -36.87 14.40 -22.30
CA GLY A 82 -36.50 14.72 -20.91
C GLY A 82 -36.18 13.46 -20.11
N THR A 83 -37.09 12.47 -20.17
CA THR A 83 -36.92 11.20 -19.44
C THR A 83 -35.69 10.42 -19.92
N ALA A 84 -35.42 10.38 -21.22
CA ALA A 84 -34.23 9.74 -21.77
C ALA A 84 -32.93 10.47 -21.40
N ARG A 85 -32.99 11.79 -21.11
CA ARG A 85 -31.83 12.54 -20.58
C ARG A 85 -31.56 12.24 -19.12
N ASP A 86 -32.62 12.09 -18.32
CA ASP A 86 -32.51 11.78 -16.89
C ASP A 86 -32.17 10.30 -16.63
N HIS A 87 -32.48 9.42 -17.59
CA HIS A 87 -32.25 7.97 -17.53
C HIS A 87 -31.39 7.50 -18.71
N PRO A 88 -30.05 7.64 -18.64
CA PRO A 88 -29.15 7.28 -19.73
C PRO A 88 -29.15 5.78 -20.10
N GLU A 89 -29.69 4.92 -19.24
CA GLU A 89 -29.91 3.50 -19.53
C GLU A 89 -31.07 3.23 -20.52
N ILE A 90 -31.99 4.18 -20.71
CA ILE A 90 -33.14 4.04 -21.59
C ILE A 90 -32.72 4.41 -23.02
N ALA A 91 -32.75 3.43 -23.91
CA ALA A 91 -32.42 3.65 -25.31
C ALA A 91 -33.62 4.13 -26.13
N ARG A 92 -34.83 3.66 -25.78
CA ARG A 92 -36.05 3.95 -26.55
C ARG A 92 -37.28 4.07 -25.66
N ILE A 93 -38.14 5.03 -25.98
CA ILE A 93 -39.47 5.17 -25.39
C ILE A 93 -40.48 5.28 -26.53
N GLU A 94 -41.53 4.47 -26.49
CA GLU A 94 -42.59 4.45 -27.51
C GLU A 94 -43.97 4.46 -26.86
N LEU A 95 -44.86 5.32 -27.35
CA LEU A 95 -46.29 5.23 -27.07
C LEU A 95 -46.94 4.46 -28.21
N LEU A 96 -47.50 3.30 -27.91
CA LEU A 96 -48.11 2.37 -28.85
C LEU A 96 -49.64 2.43 -28.71
N ARG A 97 -50.35 2.26 -29.82
CA ARG A 97 -51.79 2.02 -29.89
C ARG A 97 -52.04 0.84 -30.82
N ASP A 98 -52.74 -0.18 -30.35
CA ASP A 98 -52.93 -1.45 -31.08
C ASP A 98 -51.61 -2.02 -31.65
N GLY A 99 -50.50 -1.83 -30.93
CA GLY A 99 -49.16 -2.26 -31.34
C GLY A 99 -48.47 -1.37 -32.39
N LYS A 100 -49.08 -0.28 -32.85
CA LYS A 100 -48.45 0.73 -33.73
C LYS A 100 -47.93 1.92 -32.92
N ALA A 101 -46.71 2.38 -33.21
CA ALA A 101 -46.12 3.51 -32.52
C ALA A 101 -46.72 4.85 -32.98
N LEU A 102 -47.26 5.61 -32.03
CA LEU A 102 -47.78 6.98 -32.21
C LEU A 102 -46.68 8.02 -31.97
N HIS A 103 -45.92 7.85 -30.89
CA HIS A 103 -44.77 8.68 -30.56
C HIS A 103 -43.58 7.80 -30.24
N THR A 104 -42.41 8.16 -30.75
CA THR A 104 -41.16 7.41 -30.55
C THR A 104 -40.02 8.37 -30.24
N GLN A 105 -39.21 8.02 -29.26
CA GLN A 105 -37.94 8.69 -28.97
C GLN A 105 -36.84 7.63 -28.88
N GLY A 106 -35.77 7.79 -29.66
CA GLY A 106 -34.61 6.90 -29.67
C GLY A 106 -34.57 5.87 -30.81
N PRO A 107 -33.42 5.18 -31.00
CA PRO A 107 -33.23 4.22 -32.08
C PRO A 107 -34.05 2.94 -31.83
N GLN A 108 -34.36 2.21 -32.90
CA GLN A 108 -35.06 0.93 -32.80
C GLN A 108 -34.23 -0.10 -32.02
N MET A 109 -34.86 -0.79 -31.08
CA MET A 109 -34.21 -1.73 -30.16
C MET A 109 -34.74 -3.15 -30.31
N PRO A 110 -33.94 -4.18 -29.99
CA PRO A 110 -34.43 -5.54 -29.92
C PRO A 110 -35.43 -5.73 -28.75
N ALA A 111 -36.37 -6.66 -28.93
CA ALA A 111 -37.54 -6.80 -28.07
C ALA A 111 -37.26 -7.41 -26.68
N ASP A 112 -36.12 -8.08 -26.55
CA ASP A 112 -35.66 -8.79 -25.36
C ASP A 112 -35.41 -7.89 -24.13
N LEU A 113 -35.11 -6.61 -24.35
CA LEU A 113 -34.90 -5.62 -23.30
C LEU A 113 -35.96 -4.52 -23.28
N THR A 114 -37.18 -4.85 -23.71
CA THR A 114 -38.31 -3.91 -23.73
C THR A 114 -39.37 -4.28 -22.70
N THR A 115 -39.71 -3.36 -21.81
CA THR A 115 -40.87 -3.49 -20.92
C THR A 115 -42.05 -2.74 -21.52
N ARG A 116 -43.24 -3.36 -21.47
CA ARG A 116 -44.49 -2.75 -21.94
C ARG A 116 -45.41 -2.52 -20.77
N ILE A 117 -45.96 -1.33 -20.68
CA ILE A 117 -46.79 -0.89 -19.56
C ILE A 117 -48.09 -0.34 -20.12
N PRO A 118 -49.26 -0.91 -19.78
CA PRO A 118 -50.54 -0.36 -20.23
C PRO A 118 -50.73 1.06 -19.67
N VAL A 119 -51.28 1.97 -20.47
CA VAL A 119 -51.53 3.37 -20.06
C VAL A 119 -52.92 3.48 -19.44
N PRO A 120 -53.03 3.76 -18.12
CA PRO A 120 -54.32 3.91 -17.45
C PRO A 120 -55.16 5.04 -18.07
N GLY A 121 -56.46 4.81 -18.24
CA GLY A 121 -57.39 5.78 -18.87
C GLY A 121 -57.48 5.70 -20.40
N TYR A 122 -56.57 5.00 -21.08
CA TYR A 122 -56.61 4.73 -22.53
C TYR A 122 -56.79 3.24 -22.85
N GLU A 123 -57.41 2.48 -21.96
CA GLU A 123 -57.55 1.03 -22.05
C GLU A 123 -58.35 0.59 -23.28
N ALA A 124 -59.38 1.37 -23.65
CA ALA A 124 -60.20 1.12 -24.84
C ALA A 124 -59.40 1.25 -26.15
N GLU A 125 -58.33 2.05 -26.16
CA GLU A 125 -57.44 2.23 -27.31
C GLU A 125 -56.26 1.24 -27.32
N ARG A 126 -56.19 0.32 -26.33
CA ARG A 126 -55.05 -0.60 -26.13
C ARG A 126 -53.71 0.14 -26.15
N ALA A 127 -53.66 1.28 -25.47
CA ALA A 127 -52.46 2.10 -25.40
C ALA A 127 -51.41 1.46 -24.47
N GLU A 128 -50.19 1.30 -24.98
CA GLU A 128 -49.05 0.75 -24.23
C GLU A 128 -47.85 1.69 -24.32
N LEU A 129 -47.18 1.92 -23.20
CA LEU A 129 -45.87 2.56 -23.17
C LEU A 129 -44.81 1.46 -23.21
N ALA A 130 -44.00 1.44 -24.26
CA ALA A 130 -42.83 0.57 -24.36
C ALA A 130 -41.56 1.35 -24.00
N VAL A 131 -40.80 0.83 -23.04
CA VAL A 131 -39.51 1.39 -22.62
C VAL A 131 -38.44 0.33 -22.84
N SER A 132 -37.46 0.63 -23.69
CA SER A 132 -36.37 -0.27 -24.05
C SER A 132 -35.04 0.21 -23.46
N ILE A 133 -34.23 -0.73 -23.01
CA ILE A 133 -32.93 -0.49 -22.36
C ILE A 133 -31.80 -0.64 -23.37
N ASP A 134 -30.75 0.18 -23.26
CA ASP A 134 -29.57 0.08 -24.11
C ASP A 134 -28.75 -1.19 -23.80
N PRO A 135 -28.64 -2.16 -24.73
CA PRO A 135 -27.81 -3.34 -24.53
C PRO A 135 -26.33 -3.00 -24.32
N GLN A 136 -25.83 -1.90 -24.90
CA GLN A 136 -24.44 -1.47 -24.73
C GLN A 136 -24.18 -0.93 -23.33
N TYR A 137 -25.15 -0.21 -22.76
CA TYR A 137 -25.10 0.26 -21.37
C TYR A 137 -25.02 -0.93 -20.39
N VAL A 138 -25.89 -1.93 -20.58
CA VAL A 138 -25.87 -3.17 -19.78
C VAL A 138 -24.51 -3.88 -19.88
N ARG A 139 -23.97 -4.00 -21.11
CA ARG A 139 -22.67 -4.61 -21.34
C ARG A 139 -21.52 -3.83 -20.68
N ARG A 140 -21.54 -2.50 -20.70
CA ARG A 140 -20.52 -1.68 -20.03
C ARG A 140 -20.54 -1.86 -18.52
N ILE A 141 -21.71 -1.82 -17.90
CA ILE A 141 -21.87 -2.12 -16.46
C ILE A 141 -21.30 -3.50 -16.16
N PHE A 142 -21.61 -4.48 -17.01
CA PHE A 142 -21.11 -5.84 -16.85
C PHE A 142 -19.59 -5.93 -16.91
N GLU A 143 -18.98 -5.32 -17.93
CA GLU A 143 -17.53 -5.27 -18.10
C GLU A 143 -16.86 -4.57 -16.90
N GLU A 144 -17.40 -3.44 -16.44
CA GLU A 144 -16.89 -2.72 -15.27
C GLU A 144 -16.94 -3.57 -13.99
N MET A 145 -18.06 -4.23 -13.74
CA MET A 145 -18.26 -5.08 -12.56
C MET A 145 -17.41 -6.35 -12.61
N SER A 146 -17.23 -6.95 -13.79
CA SER A 146 -16.36 -8.13 -13.96
C SER A 146 -14.91 -7.82 -13.60
N LEU A 147 -14.44 -6.62 -13.97
CA LEU A 147 -13.12 -6.11 -13.63
C LEU A 147 -13.01 -5.82 -12.13
N ASP A 148 -14.05 -5.28 -11.50
CA ASP A 148 -14.07 -5.09 -10.04
C ASP A 148 -14.04 -6.43 -9.30
N LEU A 149 -14.71 -7.45 -9.80
CA LEU A 149 -14.62 -8.82 -9.29
C LEU A 149 -13.20 -9.39 -9.40
N LEU A 150 -12.51 -9.16 -10.52
CA LEU A 150 -11.12 -9.55 -10.69
C LEU A 150 -10.20 -8.81 -9.71
N VAL A 151 -10.41 -7.50 -9.52
CA VAL A 151 -9.69 -6.69 -8.53
C VAL A 151 -9.89 -7.26 -7.13
N VAL A 152 -11.15 -7.49 -6.73
CA VAL A 152 -11.50 -8.06 -5.42
C VAL A 152 -10.86 -9.43 -5.24
N ALA A 153 -10.79 -10.25 -6.29
CA ALA A 153 -10.11 -11.55 -6.27
C ALA A 153 -8.60 -11.42 -6.02
N VAL A 154 -7.92 -10.55 -6.78
CA VAL A 154 -6.47 -10.28 -6.63
C VAL A 154 -6.16 -9.72 -5.25
N VAL A 155 -6.95 -8.75 -4.79
CA VAL A 155 -6.86 -8.15 -3.46
C VAL A 155 -7.06 -9.21 -2.38
N SER A 156 -8.11 -10.03 -2.50
CA SER A 156 -8.43 -11.08 -1.53
C SER A 156 -7.31 -12.10 -1.43
N LEU A 157 -6.66 -12.43 -2.55
CA LEU A 157 -5.48 -13.29 -2.58
C LEU A 157 -4.32 -12.69 -1.77
N PHE A 158 -4.02 -11.42 -2.00
CA PHE A 158 -2.95 -10.71 -1.29
C PHE A 158 -3.25 -10.53 0.20
N ILE A 159 -4.46 -10.14 0.56
CA ILE A 159 -4.89 -10.03 1.97
C ILE A 159 -4.83 -11.40 2.65
N SER A 160 -5.30 -12.45 1.98
CA SER A 160 -5.23 -13.82 2.51
C SER A 160 -3.78 -14.29 2.70
N LEU A 161 -2.88 -13.94 1.78
CA LEU A 161 -1.46 -14.20 1.91
C LEU A 161 -0.87 -13.48 3.14
N GLU A 162 -1.22 -12.20 3.34
CA GLU A 162 -0.78 -11.43 4.51
C GLU A 162 -1.33 -12.00 5.82
N LEU A 163 -2.61 -12.39 5.86
CA LEU A 163 -3.23 -13.06 7.02
C LEU A 163 -2.58 -14.42 7.29
N LEU A 164 -2.25 -15.18 6.26
CA LEU A 164 -1.56 -16.46 6.38
C LEU A 164 -0.15 -16.27 6.94
N TYR A 165 0.60 -15.29 6.44
CA TYR A 165 1.92 -14.95 6.99
C TYR A 165 1.82 -14.50 8.45
N PHE A 166 0.79 -13.74 8.79
CA PHE A 166 0.51 -13.33 10.16
C PHE A 166 0.24 -14.54 11.08
N LEU A 167 -0.67 -15.43 10.69
CA LEU A 167 -1.02 -16.63 11.45
C LEU A 167 0.17 -17.59 11.59
N ALA A 168 0.87 -17.85 10.48
CA ALA A 168 2.05 -18.72 10.47
C ALA A 168 3.19 -18.14 11.33
N GLY A 169 3.41 -16.82 11.26
CA GLY A 169 4.41 -16.13 12.08
C GLY A 169 4.09 -16.23 13.57
N GLY A 170 2.83 -16.03 13.96
CA GLY A 170 2.38 -16.17 15.34
C GLY A 170 2.51 -17.59 15.89
N LEU A 171 2.11 -18.60 15.11
CA LEU A 171 2.19 -20.00 15.51
C LEU A 171 3.65 -20.45 15.67
N LEU A 172 4.50 -20.09 14.71
CA LEU A 172 5.95 -20.32 14.84
C LEU A 172 6.53 -19.60 16.05
N ALA A 173 6.04 -18.39 16.38
CA ALA A 173 6.47 -17.64 17.54
C ALA A 173 6.24 -18.36 18.86
N ASP A 174 5.04 -18.87 19.04
CA ASP A 174 4.68 -19.61 20.24
C ASP A 174 5.42 -20.95 20.34
N LEU A 175 5.57 -21.68 19.22
CA LEU A 175 6.37 -22.91 19.20
C LEU A 175 7.85 -22.65 19.52
N GLY A 176 8.42 -21.56 19.00
CA GLY A 176 9.78 -21.14 19.31
C GLY A 176 9.97 -20.80 20.79
N ARG A 177 9.00 -20.13 21.41
CA ARG A 177 8.99 -19.82 22.85
C ARG A 177 8.88 -21.09 23.70
N ILE A 178 8.00 -22.02 23.36
CA ILE A 178 7.90 -23.29 24.08
C ILE A 178 9.19 -24.10 23.95
N ARG A 179 9.75 -24.22 22.74
CA ARG A 179 11.02 -24.91 22.51
C ARG A 179 12.16 -24.29 23.32
N THR A 180 12.25 -22.96 23.35
CA THR A 180 13.29 -22.26 24.14
C THR A 180 13.07 -22.43 25.63
N GLN A 181 11.83 -22.40 26.12
CA GLN A 181 11.51 -22.69 27.52
C GLN A 181 11.95 -24.10 27.92
N VAL A 182 11.56 -25.12 27.15
CA VAL A 182 11.92 -26.52 27.42
C VAL A 182 13.44 -26.71 27.34
N ALA A 183 14.10 -26.17 26.32
CA ALA A 183 15.55 -26.29 26.15
C ALA A 183 16.36 -25.53 27.21
N ALA A 184 15.84 -24.43 27.74
CA ALA A 184 16.45 -23.71 28.86
C ALA A 184 16.30 -24.53 30.15
N LEU A 185 15.08 -24.98 30.45
CA LEU A 185 14.79 -25.80 31.63
C LEU A 185 15.58 -27.11 31.63
N SER A 186 15.72 -27.77 30.48
CA SER A 186 16.52 -29.01 30.36
C SER A 186 18.01 -28.80 30.62
N LYS A 187 18.50 -27.57 30.52
CA LYS A 187 19.88 -27.18 30.83
C LYS A 187 20.02 -26.57 32.22
N GLY A 188 18.98 -26.70 33.06
CA GLY A 188 18.98 -26.18 34.42
C GLY A 188 18.75 -24.68 34.54
N ALA A 189 18.30 -23.98 33.49
CA ALA A 189 17.99 -22.56 33.58
C ALA A 189 16.62 -22.33 34.26
N ILE A 190 16.62 -21.73 35.44
CA ILE A 190 15.42 -21.48 36.25
C ILE A 190 15.29 -19.97 36.47
N PHE A 191 14.72 -19.29 35.47
CA PHE A 191 14.38 -17.87 35.53
C PHE A 191 13.09 -17.59 34.74
N ALA A 192 12.58 -16.36 34.81
CA ALA A 192 11.38 -15.95 34.09
C ALA A 192 11.65 -15.96 32.57
N LEU A 193 11.00 -16.87 31.85
CA LEU A 193 11.12 -17.02 30.41
C LEU A 193 9.90 -16.44 29.68
N PRO A 194 10.07 -15.89 28.46
CA PRO A 194 8.95 -15.39 27.67
C PRO A 194 7.88 -16.46 27.47
N ARG A 195 6.62 -16.13 27.76
CA ARG A 195 5.50 -17.06 27.65
C ARG A 195 4.92 -17.06 26.23
N SER A 196 4.41 -18.21 25.80
CA SER A 196 3.59 -18.25 24.59
C SER A 196 2.27 -17.50 24.80
N THR A 197 1.78 -16.90 23.73
CA THR A 197 0.61 -16.00 23.75
C THR A 197 -0.67 -16.67 23.29
N TRP A 198 -0.59 -17.57 22.32
CA TRP A 198 -1.75 -18.24 21.71
C TRP A 198 -1.62 -19.76 21.79
N LEU A 199 -0.64 -20.35 21.08
CA LEU A 199 -0.45 -21.80 21.09
C LEU A 199 0.32 -22.27 22.33
N GLY A 200 -0.19 -23.31 23.00
CA GLY A 200 0.44 -23.89 24.19
C GLY A 200 0.58 -22.90 25.35
N ARG A 201 -0.32 -21.90 25.43
CA ARG A 201 -0.34 -20.88 26.48
C ARG A 201 -0.37 -21.51 27.87
N ASP A 202 -1.21 -22.51 28.08
CA ASP A 202 -1.35 -23.15 29.40
C ASP A 202 -0.12 -23.97 29.77
N LEU A 203 0.46 -24.70 28.80
CA LEU A 203 1.73 -25.40 28.99
C LEU A 203 2.85 -24.41 29.32
N SER A 204 2.98 -23.33 28.56
CA SER A 204 3.99 -22.30 28.78
C SER A 204 3.80 -21.58 30.11
N ALA A 205 2.55 -21.33 30.50
CA ALA A 205 2.20 -20.74 31.79
C ALA A 205 2.50 -21.70 32.95
N ALA A 206 2.20 -22.99 32.81
CA ALA A 206 2.51 -24.00 33.80
C ALA A 206 4.03 -24.17 33.99
N LEU A 207 4.79 -24.25 32.89
CA LEU A 207 6.25 -24.30 32.92
C LEU A 207 6.84 -23.03 33.60
N GLY A 208 6.33 -21.85 33.24
CA GLY A 208 6.74 -20.59 33.85
C GLY A 208 6.38 -20.47 35.33
N ALA A 209 5.18 -20.91 35.74
CA ALA A 209 4.76 -20.91 37.14
C ALA A 209 5.64 -21.84 37.99
N ARG A 210 6.03 -22.99 37.44
CA ARG A 210 6.97 -23.91 38.10
C ARG A 210 8.36 -23.30 38.22
N SER A 211 8.90 -22.68 37.17
CA SER A 211 10.21 -22.03 37.25
C SER A 211 10.23 -20.86 38.24
N GLU A 212 9.18 -20.03 38.24
CA GLU A 212 9.01 -18.93 39.20
C GLU A 212 8.85 -19.42 40.65
N ALA A 213 8.14 -20.52 40.88
CA ALA A 213 8.02 -21.11 42.21
C ALA A 213 9.39 -21.58 42.75
N VAL A 214 10.20 -22.22 41.91
CA VAL A 214 11.55 -22.68 42.29
C VAL A 214 12.48 -21.47 42.52
N ALA A 215 12.44 -20.47 41.65
CA ALA A 215 13.23 -19.24 41.81
C ALA A 215 12.90 -18.49 43.12
N ARG A 216 11.59 -18.31 43.42
CA ARG A 216 11.16 -17.69 44.69
C ARG A 216 11.62 -18.48 45.91
N ARG A 217 11.54 -19.82 45.85
CA ARG A 217 12.00 -20.66 46.96
C ARG A 217 13.50 -20.52 47.20
N TYR A 218 14.29 -20.42 46.12
CA TYR A 218 15.73 -20.17 46.20
C TYR A 218 16.04 -18.82 46.86
N GLU A 219 15.35 -17.75 46.46
CA GLU A 219 15.51 -16.41 47.06
C GLU A 219 15.16 -16.39 48.55
N GLN A 220 14.03 -17.00 48.95
CA GLN A 220 13.63 -17.12 50.36
C GLN A 220 14.69 -17.85 51.20
N VAL A 221 15.25 -18.95 50.68
CA VAL A 221 16.32 -19.69 51.36
C VAL A 221 17.55 -18.81 51.54
N LEU A 222 17.94 -18.06 50.52
CA LEU A 222 19.06 -17.11 50.56
C LEU A 222 18.86 -16.00 51.59
N GLU A 223 17.67 -15.40 51.66
CA GLU A 223 17.35 -14.39 52.67
C GLU A 223 17.38 -14.96 54.09
N SER A 224 16.78 -16.14 54.29
CA SER A 224 16.80 -16.81 55.60
C SER A 224 18.22 -17.11 56.08
N LEU A 225 19.11 -17.52 55.16
CA LEU A 225 20.52 -17.77 55.44
C LEU A 225 21.28 -16.48 55.75
N ARG A 226 21.02 -15.40 55.00
CA ARG A 226 21.60 -14.09 55.28
C ARG A 226 21.20 -13.58 56.66
N ALA A 227 19.95 -13.78 57.07
CA ALA A 227 19.46 -13.41 58.40
C ALA A 227 20.16 -14.24 59.50
N LYS A 228 20.22 -15.57 59.36
CA LYS A 228 20.93 -16.46 60.30
C LYS A 228 22.43 -16.16 60.40
N TYR A 229 23.06 -15.80 59.28
CA TYR A 229 24.47 -15.42 59.25
C TYR A 229 24.75 -14.11 59.99
N ARG A 230 23.83 -13.13 59.90
CA ARG A 230 23.94 -11.86 60.64
C ARG A 230 23.74 -12.04 62.15
N ALA A 231 22.86 -12.96 62.57
CA ALA A 231 22.51 -13.19 63.98
C ALA A 231 23.45 -14.15 64.76
N ARG A 232 24.73 -14.23 64.39
CA ARG A 232 25.71 -15.26 64.84
C ARG A 232 25.66 -15.61 66.33
N HIS A 233 25.40 -16.89 66.63
CA HIS A 233 25.79 -17.59 67.87
C HIS A 233 26.70 -18.77 67.50
N GLU A 234 27.66 -19.12 68.39
CA GLU A 234 28.75 -20.08 68.11
C GLU A 234 28.27 -21.49 67.69
N GLY A 235 27.08 -21.92 68.09
CA GLY A 235 26.50 -23.22 67.71
C GLY A 235 25.90 -23.30 66.29
N SER A 236 25.72 -22.18 65.57
CA SER A 236 25.04 -22.16 64.26
C SER A 236 25.98 -22.32 63.05
N ARG A 237 27.30 -22.38 63.25
CA ARG A 237 28.30 -22.37 62.16
C ARG A 237 28.18 -23.59 61.24
N THR A 238 28.05 -24.79 61.78
CA THR A 238 27.97 -26.05 61.02
C THR A 238 26.73 -26.10 60.12
N GLY A 239 25.56 -25.71 60.62
CA GLY A 239 24.32 -25.66 59.84
C GLY A 239 24.38 -24.68 58.67
N ILE A 240 25.01 -23.50 58.89
CA ILE A 240 25.19 -22.50 57.84
C ILE A 240 26.18 -22.99 56.77
N HIS A 241 27.30 -23.61 57.17
CA HIS A 241 28.28 -24.15 56.22
C HIS A 241 27.69 -25.26 55.34
N ARG A 242 26.87 -26.16 55.92
CA ARG A 242 26.15 -27.20 55.16
C ARG A 242 25.20 -26.60 54.12
N ALA A 243 24.40 -25.62 54.52
CA ALA A 243 23.43 -24.97 53.63
C ALA A 243 24.12 -24.18 52.50
N ILE A 244 25.27 -23.54 52.76
CA ILE A 244 26.08 -22.87 51.73
C ILE A 244 26.65 -23.91 50.74
N ALA A 245 27.08 -25.08 51.22
CA ALA A 245 27.57 -26.15 50.35
C ALA A 245 26.46 -26.67 49.42
N GLU A 246 25.25 -26.91 49.94
CA GLU A 246 24.09 -27.31 49.15
C GLU A 246 23.68 -26.25 48.10
N LEU A 247 23.74 -24.97 48.47
CA LEU A 247 23.49 -23.88 47.52
C LEU A 247 24.57 -23.79 46.42
N ARG A 248 25.82 -24.14 46.73
CA ARG A 248 26.89 -24.22 45.71
C ARG A 248 26.65 -25.36 44.73
N THR A 249 26.25 -26.54 45.21
CA THR A 249 25.87 -27.66 44.33
C THR A 249 24.69 -27.28 43.45
N LEU A 250 23.63 -26.69 44.02
CA LEU A 250 22.49 -26.20 43.24
C LEU A 250 22.89 -25.17 42.18
N ARG A 251 23.76 -24.21 42.52
CA ARG A 251 24.26 -23.21 41.57
C ARG A 251 25.17 -23.81 40.49
N SER A 252 25.82 -24.94 40.75
CA SER A 252 26.66 -25.63 39.75
C SER A 252 25.82 -26.35 38.70
N THR A 253 24.61 -26.78 39.07
CA THR A 253 23.68 -27.51 38.19
C THR A 253 22.63 -26.60 37.56
N PHE A 254 22.20 -25.56 38.26
CA PHE A 254 21.12 -24.66 37.86
C PHE A 254 21.58 -23.21 37.74
N SER A 255 21.09 -22.53 36.70
CA SER A 255 21.31 -21.09 36.48
C SER A 255 20.08 -20.31 36.89
N PHE A 256 20.21 -19.56 37.99
CA PHE A 256 19.16 -18.68 38.53
C PHE A 256 19.31 -17.22 38.09
N SER A 257 20.46 -16.84 37.53
CA SER A 257 20.70 -15.49 37.02
C SER A 257 20.24 -15.35 35.57
N ASP A 258 19.54 -14.25 35.29
CA ASP A 258 19.13 -13.86 33.94
C ASP A 258 20.34 -13.40 33.10
N THR A 259 21.11 -14.37 32.61
CA THR A 259 22.13 -14.16 31.57
C THR A 259 21.44 -14.05 30.20
N ARG A 260 20.54 -13.05 30.10
CA ARG A 260 19.72 -12.64 28.95
C ARG A 260 20.43 -12.72 27.58
N ARG A 261 21.77 -12.70 27.54
CA ARG A 261 22.61 -12.72 26.35
C ARG A 261 22.86 -14.10 25.72
N SER A 262 22.73 -15.22 26.45
CA SER A 262 23.24 -16.50 25.93
C SER A 262 22.21 -17.38 25.19
N TYR A 263 20.92 -17.15 25.37
CA TYR A 263 19.86 -18.04 24.85
C TYR A 263 18.84 -17.37 23.90
N GLY A 264 18.95 -16.06 23.68
CA GLY A 264 17.92 -15.25 23.02
C GLY A 264 18.17 -14.92 21.55
N SER A 265 18.67 -15.85 20.73
CA SER A 265 18.54 -15.73 19.27
C SER A 265 17.09 -16.03 18.91
N HIS A 266 16.21 -15.05 19.11
CA HIS A 266 14.86 -15.12 18.57
C HIS A 266 15.00 -15.22 17.06
N GLY A 267 14.35 -16.21 16.44
CA GLY A 267 14.38 -16.33 14.98
C GLY A 267 13.86 -15.04 14.36
N ALA A 268 14.69 -14.35 13.57
CA ALA A 268 14.32 -13.09 12.94
C ALA A 268 12.98 -13.17 12.17
N ALA A 269 12.72 -14.31 11.52
CA ALA A 269 11.49 -14.60 10.79
C ALA A 269 10.21 -14.61 11.66
N LEU A 270 10.35 -14.91 12.96
CA LEU A 270 9.29 -15.01 13.96
C LEU A 270 8.80 -13.63 14.44
N ILE A 271 9.73 -12.69 14.57
CA ILE A 271 9.51 -11.34 15.08
C ILE A 271 8.99 -10.41 13.97
N LEU A 272 9.47 -10.63 12.74
CA LEU A 272 8.95 -9.98 11.52
C LEU A 272 7.42 -10.14 11.37
N GLY A 273 6.85 -11.28 11.78
CA GLY A 273 5.41 -11.52 11.72
C GLY A 273 4.58 -10.59 12.61
N ALA A 274 5.11 -10.18 13.77
CA ALA A 274 4.37 -9.35 14.74
C ALA A 274 4.18 -7.89 14.26
N MET A 275 5.17 -7.35 13.55
CA MET A 275 5.11 -6.00 12.95
C MET A 275 4.39 -5.99 11.61
N ARG A 276 4.33 -7.14 10.91
CA ARG A 276 3.82 -7.26 9.55
C ARG A 276 2.37 -6.77 9.41
N ALA A 277 1.45 -7.37 10.18
CA ALA A 277 0.03 -7.05 10.08
C ALA A 277 -0.32 -5.63 10.55
N PRO A 278 0.18 -5.12 11.69
CA PRO A 278 -0.05 -3.73 12.07
C PRO A 278 0.45 -2.76 11.01
N PHE A 279 1.65 -2.98 10.48
CA PHE A 279 2.21 -2.09 9.47
C PHE A 279 1.44 -2.15 8.15
N PHE A 280 1.03 -3.35 7.71
CA PHE A 280 0.18 -3.52 6.54
C PHE A 280 -1.13 -2.73 6.65
N LEU A 281 -1.87 -2.86 7.76
CA LEU A 281 -3.13 -2.14 7.96
C LEU A 281 -2.96 -0.62 7.92
N LEU A 282 -1.86 -0.12 8.49
CA LEU A 282 -1.55 1.30 8.49
C LEU A 282 -1.22 1.82 7.08
N LEU A 283 -0.42 1.08 6.32
CA LEU A 283 -0.12 1.45 4.93
C LEU A 283 -1.37 1.38 4.05
N LEU A 284 -2.19 0.34 4.23
CA LEU A 284 -3.40 0.13 3.45
C LEU A 284 -4.36 1.31 3.61
N ALA A 285 -4.54 1.81 4.83
CA ALA A 285 -5.39 2.97 5.12
C ALA A 285 -5.00 4.23 4.33
N ASP A 286 -3.70 4.54 4.26
CA ASP A 286 -3.20 5.67 3.48
C ASP A 286 -3.38 5.42 1.97
N ASP A 287 -3.09 4.20 1.53
CA ASP A 287 -3.12 3.80 0.12
C ASP A 287 -4.53 3.76 -0.47
N LEU A 288 -5.58 3.51 0.35
CA LEU A 288 -6.98 3.62 -0.06
C LEU A 288 -7.29 4.97 -0.70
N SER A 289 -6.71 6.03 -0.15
CA SER A 289 -7.07 7.39 -0.53
C SER A 289 -6.43 7.86 -1.84
N ARG A 290 -5.42 7.15 -2.36
CA ARG A 290 -4.60 7.60 -3.50
C ARG A 290 -5.34 7.71 -4.82
N SER A 291 -6.39 6.93 -5.05
CA SER A 291 -7.15 6.92 -6.31
C SER A 291 -8.15 8.06 -6.42
N PHE A 292 -8.52 8.70 -5.31
CA PHE A 292 -9.54 9.75 -5.30
C PHE A 292 -9.13 11.02 -4.54
N MET A 293 -7.94 11.07 -3.94
CA MET A 293 -7.49 12.23 -3.15
C MET A 293 -7.62 13.58 -3.88
N PRO A 294 -7.16 13.71 -5.14
CA PRO A 294 -7.27 14.97 -5.87
C PRO A 294 -8.72 15.41 -6.05
N LEU A 295 -9.61 14.44 -6.31
CA LEU A 295 -11.04 14.67 -6.55
C LEU A 295 -11.74 15.12 -5.26
N PHE A 296 -11.45 14.47 -4.14
CA PHE A 296 -12.00 14.85 -2.85
C PHE A 296 -11.63 16.29 -2.49
N ALA A 297 -10.37 16.68 -2.71
CA ALA A 297 -9.90 18.03 -2.40
C ALA A 297 -10.49 19.11 -3.32
N ALA A 298 -10.67 18.79 -4.61
CA ALA A 298 -11.27 19.71 -5.57
C ALA A 298 -12.73 20.05 -5.25
N GLY A 299 -13.44 19.18 -4.50
CA GLY A 299 -14.82 19.40 -4.06
C GLY A 299 -14.98 20.13 -2.72
N LEU A 300 -13.89 20.56 -2.06
CA LEU A 300 -13.96 21.26 -0.77
C LEU A 300 -13.96 22.78 -0.95
N GLU A 301 -14.50 23.48 0.05
CA GLU A 301 -14.45 24.92 0.10
C GLU A 301 -13.00 25.42 0.18
N VAL A 302 -12.64 26.26 -0.78
CA VAL A 302 -11.37 26.97 -0.83
C VAL A 302 -11.55 28.29 -0.11
N GLY A 303 -10.60 28.65 0.77
CA GLY A 303 -10.63 29.94 1.46
C GLY A 303 -10.60 31.15 0.49
N PRO A 304 -10.50 32.39 0.99
CA PRO A 304 -10.67 33.60 0.18
C PRO A 304 -9.59 33.81 -0.91
N LEU A 305 -8.54 32.99 -0.94
CA LEU A 305 -7.47 33.09 -1.93
C LEU A 305 -7.91 32.44 -3.25
N PRO A 306 -7.81 33.14 -4.39
CA PRO A 306 -8.11 32.56 -5.69
C PRO A 306 -7.07 31.50 -6.02
N MET A 307 -7.43 30.23 -5.88
CA MET A 307 -6.63 29.08 -6.30
C MET A 307 -7.35 28.34 -7.42
N SER A 308 -6.60 27.91 -8.42
CA SER A 308 -7.12 27.07 -9.48
C SER A 308 -7.51 25.68 -8.96
N PRO A 309 -8.52 25.01 -9.56
CA PRO A 309 -8.93 23.67 -9.17
C PRO A 309 -7.79 22.64 -9.24
N SER A 310 -6.90 22.77 -10.23
CA SER A 310 -5.72 21.92 -10.40
C SER A 310 -4.74 22.06 -9.21
N VAL A 311 -4.40 23.29 -8.82
CA VAL A 311 -3.53 23.50 -7.65
C VAL A 311 -4.20 22.95 -6.39
N VAL A 312 -5.48 23.23 -6.16
CA VAL A 312 -6.24 22.71 -5.01
C VAL A 312 -6.17 21.20 -4.91
N ALA A 313 -6.38 20.50 -6.03
CA ALA A 313 -6.31 19.03 -6.10
C ALA A 313 -4.90 18.47 -5.80
N SER A 314 -3.84 19.25 -6.05
CA SER A 314 -2.45 18.82 -5.86
C SER A 314 -1.93 18.97 -4.43
N LEU A 315 -2.47 19.96 -3.69
CA LEU A 315 -1.95 20.37 -2.38
C LEU A 315 -1.97 19.29 -1.30
N PRO A 316 -3.02 18.45 -1.14
CA PRO A 316 -3.02 17.41 -0.11
C PRO A 316 -1.92 16.38 -0.29
N ILE A 317 -1.64 16.00 -1.54
CA ILE A 317 -0.59 15.03 -1.88
C ILE A 317 0.77 15.67 -1.63
N PHE A 318 0.96 16.93 -2.07
CA PHE A 318 2.17 17.70 -1.82
C PHE A 318 2.45 17.83 -0.31
N ALA A 319 1.48 18.29 0.48
CA ALA A 319 1.62 18.49 1.92
C ALA A 319 1.98 17.19 2.65
N PHE A 320 1.28 16.09 2.34
CA PHE A 320 1.60 14.78 2.88
C PHE A 320 3.05 14.36 2.55
N MET A 321 3.44 14.43 1.28
CA MET A 321 4.77 13.99 0.83
C MET A 321 5.89 14.86 1.37
N LEU A 322 5.67 16.18 1.45
CA LEU A 322 6.62 17.13 2.01
C LEU A 322 6.85 16.84 3.50
N VAL A 323 5.79 16.66 4.28
CA VAL A 323 5.90 16.35 5.71
C VAL A 323 6.60 15.01 5.93
N VAL A 324 6.29 13.98 5.12
CA VAL A 324 7.02 12.70 5.16
C VAL A 324 8.52 12.94 4.92
N ALA A 325 8.87 13.70 3.87
CA ALA A 325 10.25 13.94 3.48
C ALA A 325 11.04 14.68 4.57
N LEU A 326 10.44 15.72 5.17
CA LEU A 326 11.08 16.55 6.20
C LEU A 326 11.17 15.86 7.56
N SER A 327 10.23 14.96 7.87
CA SER A 327 10.18 14.30 9.18
C SER A 327 11.15 13.11 9.30
N GLN A 328 11.37 12.37 8.20
CA GLN A 328 12.14 11.12 8.22
C GLN A 328 13.57 11.22 8.83
N PRO A 329 14.39 12.26 8.55
CA PRO A 329 15.73 12.37 9.13
C PRO A 329 15.73 12.52 10.66
N VAL A 330 14.72 13.18 11.23
CA VAL A 330 14.63 13.46 12.67
C VAL A 330 14.06 12.25 13.42
N LEU A 331 13.13 11.54 12.80
CA LEU A 331 12.38 10.46 13.43
C LEU A 331 13.22 9.21 13.75
N GLY A 332 14.37 9.03 13.09
CA GLY A 332 15.29 7.92 13.37
C GLY A 332 15.78 7.94 14.83
N GLY A 333 16.39 9.05 15.25
CA GLY A 333 16.88 9.21 16.62
C GLY A 333 15.78 9.33 17.66
N TRP A 334 14.61 9.89 17.29
CA TRP A 334 13.43 9.91 18.16
C TRP A 334 12.93 8.50 18.44
N SER A 335 12.84 7.65 17.41
CA SER A 335 12.36 6.28 17.52
C SER A 335 13.28 5.41 18.38
N GLU A 336 14.59 5.62 18.30
CA GLU A 336 15.58 4.93 19.13
C GLU A 336 15.48 5.33 20.61
N ARG A 337 15.27 6.62 20.90
CA ARG A 337 15.19 7.12 22.29
C ARG A 337 13.93 6.68 23.02
N ILE A 338 12.79 6.73 22.34
CA ILE A 338 11.48 6.44 22.95
C ILE A 338 11.17 4.94 22.93
N GLY A 339 11.77 4.19 21.99
CA GLY A 339 11.51 2.77 21.78
C GLY A 339 10.64 2.53 20.56
N ARG A 340 10.86 1.41 19.87
CA ARG A 340 10.22 1.08 18.59
C ARG A 340 8.72 0.88 18.76
N ARG A 341 8.26 0.20 19.81
CA ARG A 341 6.83 -0.04 20.04
C ARG A 341 6.10 1.27 20.32
N ARG A 342 6.60 2.07 21.26
CA ARG A 342 5.96 3.36 21.60
C ARG A 342 5.88 4.29 20.40
N SER A 343 6.94 4.34 19.60
CA SER A 343 6.98 5.11 18.35
C SER A 343 5.90 4.66 17.37
N PHE A 344 5.79 3.35 17.12
CA PHE A 344 4.79 2.81 16.22
C PHE A 344 3.36 3.09 16.71
N LEU A 345 3.09 2.93 18.01
CA LEU A 345 1.78 3.23 18.59
C LEU A 345 1.41 4.71 18.47
N ALA A 346 2.37 5.62 18.68
CA ALA A 346 2.14 7.05 18.49
C ALA A 346 1.80 7.37 17.03
N GLY A 347 2.53 6.78 16.08
CA GLY A 347 2.22 6.91 14.65
C GLY A 347 0.84 6.36 14.30
N ALA A 348 0.51 5.15 14.73
CA ALA A 348 -0.80 4.54 14.45
C ALA A 348 -1.97 5.32 15.08
N GLY A 349 -1.79 5.84 16.31
CA GLY A 349 -2.78 6.71 16.95
C GLY A 349 -2.98 8.03 16.21
N LEU A 350 -1.89 8.69 15.82
CA LEU A 350 -1.97 9.92 15.03
C LEU A 350 -2.61 9.67 13.65
N ALA A 351 -2.29 8.56 13.00
CA ALA A 351 -2.90 8.17 11.73
C ALA A 351 -4.42 7.97 11.85
N CYS A 352 -4.86 7.29 12.93
CA CYS A 352 -6.27 7.10 13.22
C CYS A 352 -7.03 8.42 13.33
N VAL A 353 -6.49 9.37 14.11
CA VAL A 353 -7.07 10.71 14.26
C VAL A 353 -7.06 11.46 12.92
N ALA A 354 -5.92 11.45 12.21
CA ALA A 354 -5.77 12.13 10.93
C ALA A 354 -6.78 11.64 9.87
N HIS A 355 -7.01 10.34 9.76
CA HIS A 355 -8.01 9.79 8.82
C HIS A 355 -9.44 10.11 9.22
N MET A 356 -9.79 9.93 10.50
CA MET A 356 -11.12 10.24 11.03
C MET A 356 -11.51 11.70 10.81
N LEU A 357 -10.56 12.62 11.02
CA LEU A 357 -10.79 14.06 10.85
C LEU A 357 -10.69 14.50 9.39
N SER A 358 -9.85 13.86 8.58
CA SER A 358 -9.87 14.08 7.13
C SER A 358 -11.20 13.65 6.49
N ALA A 359 -11.87 12.63 7.02
CA ALA A 359 -13.19 12.23 6.55
C ALA A 359 -14.27 13.30 6.85
N GLN A 360 -14.08 14.06 7.92
CA GLN A 360 -15.00 15.10 8.38
C GLN A 360 -14.65 16.49 7.82
N SER A 361 -13.52 16.63 7.11
CA SER A 361 -13.07 17.93 6.64
C SER A 361 -14.07 18.57 5.70
N SER A 362 -14.40 19.84 5.93
CA SER A 362 -15.30 20.62 5.08
C SER A 362 -14.57 21.70 4.27
N THR A 363 -13.37 22.08 4.70
CA THR A 363 -12.53 23.07 4.02
C THR A 363 -11.21 22.46 3.58
N LEU A 364 -10.60 23.04 2.54
CA LEU A 364 -9.28 22.63 2.08
C LEU A 364 -8.23 22.73 3.19
N LEU A 365 -8.22 23.82 3.96
CA LEU A 365 -7.23 24.03 5.02
C LEU A 365 -7.28 22.93 6.07
N GLU A 366 -8.48 22.57 6.51
CA GLU A 366 -8.70 21.47 7.46
C GLU A 366 -8.15 20.15 6.91
N LEU A 367 -8.45 19.85 5.64
CA LEU A 367 -7.89 18.68 4.96
C LEU A 367 -6.35 18.70 4.93
N LEU A 368 -5.73 19.84 4.60
CA LEU A 368 -4.28 19.97 4.53
C LEU A 368 -3.61 19.77 5.90
N VAL A 369 -4.21 20.26 6.99
CA VAL A 369 -3.73 20.04 8.36
C VAL A 369 -3.76 18.54 8.69
N TRP A 370 -4.90 17.88 8.46
CA TRP A 370 -5.02 16.45 8.78
C TRP A 370 -4.19 15.56 7.86
N ARG A 371 -3.97 15.95 6.59
CA ARG A 371 -3.06 15.24 5.69
C ARG A 371 -1.60 15.41 6.06
N SER A 372 -1.21 16.60 6.53
CA SER A 372 0.11 16.84 7.10
C SER A 372 0.34 15.96 8.34
N ALA A 373 -0.65 15.89 9.24
CA ALA A 373 -0.62 14.98 10.39
C ALA A 373 -0.53 13.51 9.97
N GLY A 374 -1.27 13.10 8.94
CA GLY A 374 -1.18 11.77 8.33
C GLY A 374 0.21 11.45 7.78
N GLY A 375 0.84 12.41 7.08
CA GLY A 375 2.21 12.26 6.59
C GLY A 375 3.24 12.08 7.72
N ALA A 376 3.11 12.85 8.79
CA ALA A 376 3.94 12.67 9.99
C ALA A 376 3.71 11.29 10.64
N ALA A 377 2.45 10.88 10.77
CA ALA A 377 2.06 9.57 11.32
C ALA A 377 2.65 8.41 10.52
N TRP A 378 2.54 8.48 9.19
CA TRP A 378 3.13 7.50 8.27
C TRP A 378 4.65 7.42 8.43
N ALA A 379 5.33 8.56 8.48
CA ALA A 379 6.78 8.60 8.65
C ALA A 379 7.23 8.02 10.00
N ILE A 380 6.52 8.33 11.09
CA ILE A 380 6.75 7.77 12.42
C ILE A 380 6.63 6.24 12.40
N ALA A 381 5.52 5.73 11.88
CA ALA A 381 5.25 4.29 11.83
C ALA A 381 6.25 3.56 10.93
N PHE A 382 6.59 4.14 9.78
CA PHE A 382 7.56 3.58 8.84
C PHE A 382 8.94 3.42 9.47
N VAL A 383 9.46 4.47 10.12
CA VAL A 383 10.79 4.44 10.76
C VAL A 383 10.79 3.46 11.94
N ALA A 384 9.73 3.44 12.75
CA ALA A 384 9.60 2.50 13.86
C ALA A 384 9.56 1.04 13.39
N ALA A 385 8.77 0.75 12.36
CA ALA A 385 8.64 -0.59 11.79
C ALA A 385 9.94 -1.06 11.12
N GLN A 386 10.60 -0.18 10.35
CA GLN A 386 11.90 -0.48 9.74
C GLN A 386 12.97 -0.72 10.81
N GLY A 387 13.04 0.12 11.84
CA GLY A 387 13.95 -0.04 12.97
C GLY A 387 13.71 -1.36 13.70
N TYR A 388 12.44 -1.72 13.96
CA TYR A 388 12.09 -2.99 14.58
C TYR A 388 12.60 -4.20 13.80
N VAL A 389 12.53 -4.18 12.46
CA VAL A 389 13.09 -5.25 11.61
C VAL A 389 14.62 -5.30 11.72
N LEU A 390 15.28 -4.14 11.75
CA LEU A 390 16.74 -4.06 11.85
C LEU A 390 17.27 -4.53 13.21
N ASP A 391 16.57 -4.18 14.30
CA ASP A 391 16.96 -4.52 15.67
C ASP A 391 16.85 -6.03 15.94
N HIS A 392 16.00 -6.73 15.18
CA HIS A 392 15.73 -8.17 15.35
C HIS A 392 16.25 -9.04 14.19
N THR A 393 17.08 -8.48 13.30
CA THR A 393 17.75 -9.25 12.23
C THR A 393 19.28 -9.17 12.36
N ASP A 394 19.94 -10.30 12.15
CA ASP A 394 21.40 -10.39 12.10
C ASP A 394 21.93 -10.28 10.66
N SER A 395 23.25 -10.27 10.46
CA SER A 395 23.88 -10.12 9.13
C SER A 395 23.45 -11.17 8.11
N ARG A 396 22.99 -12.35 8.57
CA ARG A 396 22.50 -13.43 7.70
C ARG A 396 21.02 -13.29 7.34
N THR A 397 20.20 -12.74 8.23
CA THR A 397 18.73 -12.67 8.06
C THR A 397 18.22 -11.28 7.66
N ARG A 398 19.06 -10.23 7.77
CA ARG A 398 18.68 -8.83 7.47
C ARG A 398 18.13 -8.63 6.07
N THR A 399 18.73 -9.22 5.05
CA THR A 399 18.25 -9.08 3.66
C THR A 399 16.84 -9.66 3.49
N VAL A 400 16.59 -10.82 4.08
CA VAL A 400 15.27 -11.48 4.04
C VAL A 400 14.24 -10.64 4.82
N GLY A 401 14.62 -10.09 5.97
CA GLY A 401 13.74 -9.23 6.76
C GLY A 401 13.37 -7.93 6.05
N LEU A 402 14.34 -7.26 5.44
CA LEU A 402 14.08 -6.06 4.65
C LEU A 402 13.26 -6.37 3.38
N ALA A 403 13.51 -7.50 2.72
CA ALA A 403 12.68 -7.93 1.59
C ALA A 403 11.22 -8.18 2.02
N ALA A 404 11.02 -8.83 3.18
CA ALA A 404 9.69 -9.03 3.74
C ALA A 404 9.01 -7.71 4.10
N PHE A 405 9.75 -6.73 4.63
CA PHE A 405 9.27 -5.38 4.93
C PHE A 405 8.85 -4.63 3.66
N VAL A 406 9.68 -4.65 2.62
CA VAL A 406 9.35 -4.05 1.31
C VAL A 406 8.13 -4.74 0.69
N GLY A 407 8.01 -6.06 0.84
CA GLY A 407 6.84 -6.82 0.39
C GLY A 407 5.52 -6.28 0.97
N ILE A 408 5.49 -5.85 2.23
CA ILE A 408 4.29 -5.28 2.86
C ILE A 408 3.85 -4.00 2.12
N ILE A 409 4.81 -3.11 1.83
CA ILE A 409 4.57 -1.85 1.14
C ILE A 409 4.01 -2.12 -0.25
N MET A 410 4.60 -3.09 -0.94
CA MET A 410 4.17 -3.47 -2.29
C MET A 410 2.75 -4.02 -2.32
N VAL A 411 2.41 -4.92 -1.38
CA VAL A 411 1.06 -5.49 -1.29
C VAL A 411 0.03 -4.42 -0.97
N SER A 412 0.34 -3.52 -0.04
CA SER A 412 -0.49 -2.34 0.26
C SER A 412 -0.72 -1.47 -0.99
N MET A 413 0.33 -1.19 -1.76
CA MET A 413 0.23 -0.37 -2.97
C MET A 413 -0.56 -1.03 -4.11
N ILE A 414 -0.65 -2.35 -4.16
CA ILE A 414 -1.53 -3.08 -5.10
C ILE A 414 -2.99 -2.95 -4.65
N CYS A 415 -3.23 -3.13 -3.35
CA CYS A 415 -4.58 -3.25 -2.81
C CYS A 415 -5.25 -1.89 -2.58
N GLY A 416 -4.52 -0.90 -2.09
CA GLY A 416 -5.07 0.36 -1.62
C GLY A 416 -5.83 1.14 -2.69
N PRO A 417 -5.20 1.58 -3.78
CA PRO A 417 -5.86 2.45 -4.77
C PRO A 417 -7.08 1.79 -5.43
N SER A 418 -7.01 0.49 -5.69
CA SER A 418 -8.08 -0.27 -6.35
C SER A 418 -9.29 -0.48 -5.44
N ILE A 419 -9.08 -0.95 -4.20
CA ILE A 419 -10.15 -1.03 -3.19
C ILE A 419 -10.70 0.36 -2.88
N GLY A 420 -9.81 1.33 -2.71
CA GLY A 420 -10.17 2.70 -2.37
C GLY A 420 -11.04 3.37 -3.42
N GLY A 421 -10.79 3.10 -4.70
CA GLY A 421 -11.63 3.55 -5.81
C GLY A 421 -13.02 2.92 -5.78
N ILE A 422 -13.09 1.59 -5.62
CA ILE A 422 -14.37 0.85 -5.52
C ILE A 422 -15.19 1.34 -4.31
N LEU A 423 -14.54 1.53 -3.15
CA LEU A 423 -15.21 2.04 -1.95
C LEU A 423 -15.64 3.51 -2.12
N ALA A 424 -14.83 4.34 -2.76
CA ALA A 424 -15.16 5.73 -3.03
C ALA A 424 -16.41 5.86 -3.89
N ASP A 425 -16.55 5.03 -4.91
CA ASP A 425 -17.74 5.02 -5.78
C ASP A 425 -18.98 4.46 -5.04
N GLY A 426 -18.79 3.48 -4.13
CA GLY A 426 -19.89 2.83 -3.41
C GLY A 426 -20.41 3.55 -2.16
N ILE A 427 -19.51 3.93 -1.25
CA ILE A 427 -19.84 4.56 0.06
C ILE A 427 -19.38 6.02 0.16
N GLY A 428 -18.85 6.59 -0.92
CA GLY A 428 -18.37 7.97 -0.99
C GLY A 428 -16.95 8.17 -0.43
N TYR A 429 -16.30 9.28 -0.83
CA TYR A 429 -14.93 9.62 -0.41
C TYR A 429 -14.76 9.69 1.11
N ARG A 430 -15.72 10.32 1.81
CA ARG A 430 -15.69 10.44 3.28
C ARG A 430 -15.80 9.09 3.96
N GLY A 431 -16.70 8.21 3.48
CA GLY A 431 -16.86 6.85 3.99
C GLY A 431 -15.58 6.02 3.86
N THR A 432 -14.90 6.13 2.70
CA THR A 432 -13.63 5.44 2.46
C THR A 432 -12.50 5.96 3.37
N LEU A 433 -12.42 7.27 3.61
CA LEU A 433 -11.47 7.84 4.56
C LEU A 433 -11.75 7.40 6.00
N ALA A 434 -13.03 7.33 6.39
CA ALA A 434 -13.42 6.81 7.68
C ALA A 434 -13.00 5.34 7.84
N LEU A 435 -13.15 4.52 6.80
CA LEU A 435 -12.64 3.14 6.83
C LEU A 435 -11.11 3.10 7.04
N GLY A 436 -10.36 4.02 6.43
CA GLY A 436 -8.92 4.20 6.70
C GLY A 436 -8.61 4.45 8.18
N GLY A 437 -9.43 5.24 8.87
CA GLY A 437 -9.31 5.44 10.32
C GLY A 437 -9.62 4.17 11.12
N VAL A 438 -10.60 3.36 10.70
CA VAL A 438 -10.88 2.05 11.32
C VAL A 438 -9.71 1.07 11.13
N LEU A 439 -9.09 1.05 9.94
CA LEU A 439 -7.92 0.21 9.67
C LEU A 439 -6.70 0.62 10.51
N THR A 440 -6.45 1.92 10.66
CA THR A 440 -5.36 2.43 11.51
C THR A 440 -5.63 2.22 13.00
N PHE A 441 -6.89 2.28 13.44
CA PHE A 441 -7.27 1.82 14.78
C PHE A 441 -7.00 0.32 14.97
N GLY A 442 -7.33 -0.51 13.97
CA GLY A 442 -7.00 -1.94 13.96
C GLY A 442 -5.49 -2.19 14.05
N SER A 443 -4.69 -1.40 13.31
CA SER A 443 -3.23 -1.39 13.41
C SER A 443 -2.75 -1.06 14.83
N LEU A 444 -3.29 0.01 15.43
CA LEU A 444 -2.98 0.44 16.80
C LEU A 444 -3.30 -0.65 17.82
N ALA A 445 -4.50 -1.25 17.75
CA ALA A 445 -4.94 -2.30 18.66
C ALA A 445 -4.08 -3.56 18.53
N LEU A 446 -3.73 -3.95 17.30
CA LEU A 446 -2.89 -5.13 17.06
C LEU A 446 -1.45 -4.89 17.52
N ALA A 447 -0.88 -3.72 17.22
CA ALA A 447 0.44 -3.32 17.69
C ALA A 447 0.49 -3.27 19.23
N TYR A 448 -0.54 -2.73 19.88
CA TYR A 448 -0.61 -2.64 21.33
C TYR A 448 -0.59 -4.03 21.98
N ARG A 449 -1.33 -4.99 21.41
CA ARG A 449 -1.43 -6.36 21.93
C ARG A 449 -0.21 -7.24 21.62
N ARG A 450 0.43 -7.05 20.45
CA ARG A 450 1.41 -8.02 19.92
C ARG A 450 2.85 -7.54 19.95
N LEU A 451 3.12 -6.23 19.89
CA LEU A 451 4.49 -5.74 19.97
C LEU A 451 5.00 -5.84 21.42
N PRO A 452 6.20 -6.37 21.65
CA PRO A 452 6.79 -6.50 22.98
C PRO A 452 7.05 -5.12 23.60
N ILE A 453 6.89 -5.00 24.92
CA ILE A 453 7.17 -3.77 25.65
C ILE A 453 8.66 -3.44 25.51
N ASP A 454 8.97 -2.21 25.07
CA ASP A 454 10.35 -1.71 24.97
C ASP A 454 11.04 -1.85 26.34
N GLY A 455 12.13 -2.63 26.41
CA GLY A 455 12.77 -3.01 27.67
C GLY A 455 13.65 -1.90 28.23
N ALA A 456 13.62 -1.67 29.56
CA ALA A 456 14.45 -0.65 30.23
C ALA A 456 15.97 -0.84 30.02
N GLY A 457 16.42 -2.04 29.64
CA GLY A 457 17.82 -2.42 29.41
C GLY A 457 18.32 -2.33 27.96
N GLU A 458 17.45 -2.05 26.98
CA GLU A 458 17.88 -1.77 25.59
C GLU A 458 18.50 -0.36 25.47
N ARG A 459 18.40 0.45 26.53
CA ARG A 459 18.94 1.82 26.64
C ARG A 459 20.47 1.92 26.70
N LEU A 460 21.21 0.81 26.79
CA LEU A 460 22.59 0.83 27.31
C LEU A 460 23.69 0.27 26.39
N LEU A 461 23.40 -0.04 25.13
CA LEU A 461 24.47 -0.24 24.15
C LEU A 461 24.29 0.77 23.01
N PRO A 462 25.20 1.75 22.86
CA PRO A 462 25.30 2.50 21.62
C PRO A 462 25.82 1.53 20.55
N ALA A 463 24.93 0.74 19.95
CA ALA A 463 25.26 -0.03 18.77
C ALA A 463 25.43 0.98 17.63
N SER A 464 26.69 1.41 17.44
CA SER A 464 27.18 2.28 16.35
C SER A 464 26.17 3.34 15.94
N SER A 465 26.16 4.43 16.71
CA SER A 465 25.62 5.74 16.34
C SER A 465 25.26 5.84 14.85
N ALA A 466 24.00 5.55 14.50
CA ALA A 466 23.36 6.19 13.37
C ALA A 466 23.19 7.66 13.79
N ALA A 467 24.32 8.38 13.84
CA ALA A 467 24.33 9.79 14.15
C ALA A 467 23.33 10.42 13.20
N ALA A 468 22.39 11.19 13.73
CA ALA A 468 21.68 12.17 12.92
C ALA A 468 22.74 12.87 12.05
N PRO A 469 22.56 12.93 10.71
CA PRO A 469 23.57 13.52 9.85
C PRO A 469 23.88 14.91 10.40
N LYS A 470 25.13 15.13 10.84
CA LYS A 470 25.58 16.48 11.19
C LYS A 470 25.24 17.35 9.97
N ARG A 471 24.69 18.55 10.14
CA ARG A 471 24.34 19.44 8.99
C ARG A 471 25.50 19.60 7.99
N ALA A 472 26.75 19.48 8.47
CA ALA A 472 27.97 19.44 7.66
C ALA A 472 28.14 18.20 6.74
N SER A 473 27.48 17.07 7.01
CA SER A 473 27.53 15.85 6.17
C SER A 473 26.58 15.90 4.98
N LEU A 474 25.52 16.72 5.06
CA LEU A 474 24.54 16.87 3.97
C LEU A 474 25.11 17.72 2.83
N SER A 475 25.79 18.83 3.15
CA SER A 475 26.41 19.71 2.15
C SER A 475 27.58 19.05 1.42
N LEU A 476 28.32 18.16 2.08
CA LEU A 476 29.45 17.45 1.49
C LEU A 476 29.01 16.45 0.41
N ALA A 477 27.86 15.80 0.59
CA ALA A 477 27.33 14.88 -0.41
C ALA A 477 26.97 15.60 -1.72
N PHE A 478 26.45 16.84 -1.64
CA PHE A 478 26.15 17.64 -2.83
C PHE A 478 27.39 18.21 -3.55
N SER A 479 28.58 18.07 -2.96
CA SER A 479 29.84 18.48 -3.61
C SER A 479 30.27 17.49 -4.72
N ASN A 480 29.82 16.24 -4.64
CA ASN A 480 30.08 15.24 -5.67
C ASN A 480 29.15 15.45 -6.88
N ARG A 481 29.71 15.99 -7.97
CA ARG A 481 28.98 16.29 -9.21
C ARG A 481 28.33 15.06 -9.83
N ARG A 482 28.96 13.88 -9.73
CA ARG A 482 28.37 12.63 -10.22
C ARG A 482 27.20 12.21 -9.33
N PHE A 483 27.32 12.32 -8.01
CA PHE A 483 26.18 12.03 -7.14
C PHE A 483 25.02 13.01 -7.40
N LEU A 484 25.31 14.30 -7.55
CA LEU A 484 24.31 15.31 -7.89
C LEU A 484 23.64 15.00 -9.25
N GLY A 485 24.41 14.59 -10.26
CA GLY A 485 23.88 14.15 -11.54
C GLY A 485 22.94 12.95 -11.42
N LEU A 486 23.30 11.93 -10.62
CA LEU A 486 22.43 10.78 -10.33
C LEU A 486 21.14 11.20 -9.62
N LEU A 487 21.23 12.16 -8.69
CA LEU A 487 20.07 12.66 -7.96
C LEU A 487 19.12 13.46 -8.87
N LEU A 488 19.64 14.47 -9.57
CA LEU A 488 18.82 15.41 -10.35
C LEU A 488 18.31 14.83 -11.67
N LEU A 489 19.06 13.92 -12.31
CA LEU A 489 18.71 13.39 -13.62
C LEU A 489 18.06 12.00 -13.56
N ALA A 490 18.16 11.30 -12.42
CA ALA A 490 17.50 10.00 -12.25
C ALA A 490 16.55 9.94 -11.06
N ALA A 491 16.99 10.32 -9.85
CA ALA A 491 16.19 10.12 -8.63
C ALA A 491 14.95 11.00 -8.57
N VAL A 492 15.15 12.31 -8.76
CA VAL A 492 14.05 13.28 -8.76
C VAL A 492 13.07 13.01 -9.91
N PRO A 493 13.50 12.88 -11.19
CA PRO A 493 12.58 12.68 -12.30
C PRO A 493 11.78 11.38 -12.19
N ALA A 494 12.40 10.27 -11.74
CA ALA A 494 11.72 8.99 -11.55
C ALA A 494 10.60 9.05 -10.51
N LYS A 495 10.79 9.82 -9.44
CA LYS A 495 9.80 9.99 -8.37
C LYS A 495 8.75 11.05 -8.68
N LEU A 496 9.16 12.13 -9.35
CA LEU A 496 8.27 13.18 -9.84
C LEU A 496 7.20 12.60 -10.77
N ILE A 497 7.61 11.89 -11.83
CA ILE A 497 6.68 11.34 -12.83
C ILE A 497 5.72 10.32 -12.23
N LEU A 498 6.18 9.52 -11.26
CA LEU A 498 5.34 8.55 -10.57
C LEU A 498 4.15 9.23 -9.87
N ILE A 499 4.42 10.22 -9.01
CA ILE A 499 3.35 10.87 -8.25
C ILE A 499 2.49 11.74 -9.16
N ALA A 500 3.11 12.45 -10.10
CA ALA A 500 2.42 13.27 -11.08
C ALA A 500 1.41 12.45 -11.91
N TYR A 501 1.82 11.30 -12.45
CA TYR A 501 0.93 10.48 -13.28
C TYR A 501 -0.03 9.66 -12.44
N CYS A 502 0.48 8.80 -11.55
CA CYS A 502 -0.36 7.80 -10.91
C CYS A 502 -1.27 8.39 -9.84
N PHE A 503 -0.83 9.36 -9.06
CA PHE A 503 -1.60 9.82 -7.89
C PHE A 503 -2.26 11.18 -8.10
N TYR A 504 -2.00 11.87 -9.22
CA TYR A 504 -2.59 13.16 -9.52
C TYR A 504 -3.30 13.19 -10.88
N LEU A 505 -2.58 13.09 -12.01
CA LEU A 505 -3.17 13.27 -13.34
C LEU A 505 -4.13 12.15 -13.74
N ILE A 506 -3.81 10.88 -13.47
CA ILE A 506 -4.68 9.75 -13.86
C ILE A 506 -6.04 9.81 -13.16
N PRO A 507 -6.13 9.94 -11.82
CA PRO A 507 -7.41 10.14 -11.15
C PRO A 507 -8.26 11.26 -11.75
N LEU A 508 -7.65 12.43 -12.01
CA LEU A 508 -8.36 13.56 -12.59
C LEU A 508 -8.80 13.30 -14.04
N TYR A 509 -7.94 12.73 -14.87
CA TYR A 509 -8.23 12.42 -16.27
C TYR A 509 -9.35 11.39 -16.43
N ILE A 510 -9.34 10.33 -15.60
CA ILE A 510 -10.34 9.26 -15.67
C ILE A 510 -11.75 9.78 -15.35
N ILE A 511 -11.87 10.66 -14.36
CA ILE A 511 -13.14 11.30 -14.03
C ILE A 511 -13.55 12.35 -15.08
N ASP A 512 -12.60 13.12 -15.61
CA ASP A 512 -12.86 14.11 -16.68
C ASP A 512 -13.46 13.46 -17.94
N VAL A 513 -13.00 12.25 -18.28
CA VAL A 513 -13.55 11.46 -19.39
C VAL A 513 -14.88 10.75 -19.03
N GLY A 514 -15.40 10.95 -17.81
CA GLY A 514 -16.69 10.42 -17.36
C GLY A 514 -16.66 8.99 -16.86
N SER A 515 -15.49 8.46 -16.46
CA SER A 515 -15.35 7.14 -15.85
C SER A 515 -15.34 7.22 -14.31
N SER A 516 -15.01 6.13 -13.63
CA SER A 516 -15.18 5.96 -12.18
C SER A 516 -13.87 5.98 -11.38
N SER A 517 -13.94 6.19 -10.06
CA SER A 517 -12.76 6.15 -9.19
C SER A 517 -12.17 4.74 -9.14
N ALA A 518 -13.00 3.71 -9.28
CA ALA A 518 -12.59 2.32 -9.41
C ALA A 518 -11.70 2.09 -10.64
N MET A 519 -11.98 2.74 -11.77
CA MET A 519 -11.13 2.67 -12.96
C MET A 519 -9.76 3.32 -12.71
N ALA A 520 -9.72 4.49 -12.07
CA ALA A 520 -8.45 5.13 -11.68
C ALA A 520 -7.64 4.22 -10.73
N GLY A 521 -8.31 3.62 -9.74
CA GLY A 521 -7.72 2.65 -8.83
C GLY A 521 -7.14 1.42 -9.53
N ARG A 522 -7.84 0.87 -10.53
CA ARG A 522 -7.39 -0.25 -11.37
C ARG A 522 -6.13 0.10 -12.16
N MET A 523 -6.08 1.30 -12.75
CA MET A 523 -4.89 1.78 -13.47
C MET A 523 -3.70 1.90 -12.52
N ILE A 524 -3.88 2.49 -11.35
CA ILE A 524 -2.81 2.60 -10.35
C ILE A 524 -2.36 1.21 -9.85
N MET A 525 -3.28 0.27 -9.67
CA MET A 525 -2.94 -1.11 -9.30
C MET A 525 -2.05 -1.77 -10.35
N LEU A 526 -2.28 -1.54 -11.65
CA LEU A 526 -1.45 -2.10 -12.73
C LEU A 526 0.03 -1.68 -12.56
N TYR A 527 0.30 -0.40 -12.25
CA TYR A 527 1.65 0.06 -11.92
C TYR A 527 2.27 -0.77 -10.79
N SER A 528 1.55 -0.92 -9.68
CA SER A 528 2.03 -1.63 -8.50
C SER A 528 2.28 -3.11 -8.79
N VAL A 529 1.42 -3.76 -9.60
CA VAL A 529 1.60 -5.16 -10.02
C VAL A 529 2.86 -5.30 -10.88
N MET A 530 3.10 -4.41 -11.82
CA MET A 530 4.33 -4.41 -12.62
C MET A 530 5.57 -4.28 -11.75
N MET A 531 5.56 -3.38 -10.77
CA MET A 531 6.65 -3.19 -9.83
C MET A 531 6.96 -4.47 -9.03
N VAL A 532 5.93 -5.16 -8.54
CA VAL A 532 6.12 -6.39 -7.75
C VAL A 532 6.70 -7.52 -8.58
N LEU A 533 6.21 -7.70 -9.81
CA LEU A 533 6.62 -8.81 -10.66
C LEU A 533 7.98 -8.57 -11.32
N LEU A 534 8.22 -7.34 -11.78
CA LEU A 534 9.37 -7.03 -12.63
C LEU A 534 10.61 -6.59 -11.87
N VAL A 535 10.50 -5.89 -10.72
CA VAL A 535 11.68 -5.42 -9.98
C VAL A 535 12.64 -6.56 -9.59
N PRO A 536 12.17 -7.68 -9.00
CA PRO A 536 13.06 -8.80 -8.67
C PRO A 536 13.68 -9.44 -9.92
N TRP A 537 12.90 -9.53 -11.01
CA TRP A 537 13.35 -10.11 -12.26
C TRP A 537 14.44 -9.24 -12.93
N MET A 538 14.22 -7.93 -12.98
CA MET A 538 15.19 -6.94 -13.48
C MET A 538 16.47 -6.91 -12.65
N ALA A 539 16.36 -6.95 -11.31
CA ALA A 539 17.53 -6.99 -10.43
C ALA A 539 18.42 -8.22 -10.70
N ASN A 540 17.82 -9.40 -10.85
CA ASN A 540 18.55 -10.61 -11.20
C ASN A 540 19.18 -10.54 -12.60
N TRP A 541 18.49 -9.89 -13.54
CA TRP A 541 18.99 -9.73 -14.90
C TRP A 541 20.23 -8.84 -14.97
N VAL A 542 20.24 -7.73 -14.22
CA VAL A 542 21.39 -6.82 -14.06
C VAL A 542 22.60 -7.57 -13.50
N VAL A 543 22.39 -8.38 -12.46
CA VAL A 543 23.44 -9.21 -11.85
C VAL A 543 24.00 -10.22 -12.87
N ALA A 544 23.12 -10.89 -13.63
CA ALA A 544 23.53 -11.84 -14.66
C ALA A 544 24.32 -11.18 -15.80
N LEU A 545 23.95 -9.96 -16.19
CA LEU A 545 24.65 -9.18 -17.22
C LEU A 545 26.02 -8.70 -16.74
N ARG A 546 26.14 -8.23 -15.50
CA ARG A 546 27.43 -7.88 -14.87
C ARG A 546 28.37 -9.07 -14.83
N ALA A 547 27.86 -10.28 -14.58
CA ALA A 547 28.68 -11.49 -14.60
C ALA A 547 29.21 -11.84 -16.01
N ARG A 548 28.51 -11.42 -17.08
CA ARG A 548 28.88 -11.71 -18.48
C ARG A 548 29.71 -10.62 -19.14
N ARG A 549 29.40 -9.35 -18.88
CA ARG A 549 30.12 -8.18 -19.42
C ARG A 549 30.89 -7.53 -18.28
N LYS A 550 32.22 -7.39 -18.40
CA LYS A 550 33.09 -6.71 -17.41
C LYS A 550 32.79 -5.20 -17.18
N ASN A 551 31.71 -4.66 -17.74
CA ASN A 551 31.27 -3.28 -17.58
C ASN A 551 30.09 -3.21 -16.61
N ASP A 552 29.93 -2.10 -15.91
CA ASP A 552 28.78 -1.84 -15.03
C ASP A 552 27.49 -1.55 -15.83
N PRO A 553 26.54 -2.51 -15.89
CA PRO A 553 25.33 -2.34 -16.69
C PRO A 553 24.33 -1.37 -16.05
N GLU A 554 24.50 -0.98 -14.78
CA GLU A 554 23.50 -0.21 -14.03
C GLU A 554 23.09 1.08 -14.75
N ALA A 555 24.05 1.87 -15.22
CA ALA A 555 23.78 3.13 -15.90
C ALA A 555 22.90 2.95 -17.15
N LEU A 556 23.09 1.85 -17.90
CA LEU A 556 22.26 1.54 -19.06
C LEU A 556 20.82 1.23 -18.64
N PHE A 557 20.64 0.47 -17.56
CA PHE A 557 19.31 0.11 -17.06
C PHE A 557 18.56 1.32 -16.49
N VAL A 558 19.26 2.19 -15.74
CA VAL A 558 18.68 3.46 -15.25
C VAL A 558 18.28 4.35 -16.43
N ALA A 559 19.16 4.55 -17.42
CA ALA A 559 18.87 5.36 -18.59
C ALA A 559 17.70 4.82 -19.40
N ALA A 560 17.68 3.52 -19.69
CA ALA A 560 16.59 2.86 -20.41
C ALA A 560 15.27 2.93 -19.64
N GLY A 561 15.31 2.77 -18.32
CA GLY A 561 14.13 2.81 -17.47
C GLY A 561 13.51 4.21 -17.38
N LEU A 562 14.36 5.24 -17.28
CA LEU A 562 13.93 6.64 -17.35
C LEU A 562 13.39 6.99 -18.74
N ALA A 563 14.06 6.56 -19.81
CA ALA A 563 13.60 6.80 -21.17
C ALA A 563 12.22 6.15 -21.41
N LEU A 564 12.03 4.90 -20.99
CA LEU A 564 10.75 4.21 -21.09
C LEU A 564 9.66 4.90 -20.25
N SER A 565 10.00 5.35 -19.04
CA SER A 565 9.09 6.12 -18.18
C SER A 565 8.68 7.46 -18.82
N GLY A 566 9.61 8.15 -19.49
CA GLY A 566 9.31 9.41 -20.17
C GLY A 566 8.51 9.21 -21.46
N LEU A 567 8.81 8.16 -22.25
CA LEU A 567 8.02 7.76 -23.42
C LEU A 567 6.56 7.45 -23.05
N ALA A 568 6.30 6.99 -21.83
CA ALA A 568 4.95 6.73 -21.36
C ALA A 568 4.01 7.95 -21.49
N GLY A 569 4.54 9.17 -21.30
CA GLY A 569 3.76 10.40 -21.46
C GLY A 569 3.24 10.63 -22.89
N LEU A 570 3.96 10.12 -23.90
CA LEU A 570 3.56 10.23 -25.31
C LEU A 570 2.36 9.36 -25.66
N ALA A 571 2.06 8.32 -24.87
CA ALA A 571 0.88 7.49 -25.08
C ALA A 571 -0.42 8.30 -25.02
N MET A 572 -0.43 9.40 -24.25
CA MET A 572 -1.57 10.31 -24.15
C MET A 572 -1.78 11.19 -25.39
N ALA A 573 -0.85 11.16 -26.36
CA ALA A 573 -1.06 11.78 -27.66
C ALA A 573 -1.94 10.93 -28.58
N LEU A 574 -2.06 9.63 -28.29
CA LEU A 574 -2.81 8.67 -29.11
C LEU A 574 -4.32 8.78 -28.81
N PRO A 575 -5.19 8.83 -29.83
CA PRO A 575 -6.64 8.93 -29.64
C PRO A 575 -7.26 7.54 -29.36
N LEU A 576 -6.80 6.86 -28.30
CA LEU A 576 -7.22 5.49 -27.95
C LEU A 576 -8.15 5.43 -26.72
N GLY A 577 -8.67 6.58 -26.27
CA GLY A 577 -9.52 6.65 -25.08
C GLY A 577 -8.82 6.13 -23.82
N LEU A 578 -9.48 5.25 -23.07
CA LEU A 578 -8.95 4.65 -21.83
C LEU A 578 -7.74 3.72 -22.04
N LEU A 579 -7.44 3.32 -23.28
CA LEU A 579 -6.22 2.55 -23.56
C LEU A 579 -4.95 3.41 -23.46
N SER A 580 -5.02 4.72 -23.73
CA SER A 580 -3.88 5.63 -23.63
C SER A 580 -3.31 5.70 -22.20
N PRO A 581 -4.09 5.97 -21.14
CA PRO A 581 -3.58 5.93 -19.77
C PRO A 581 -3.17 4.53 -19.32
N LEU A 582 -3.79 3.46 -19.84
CA LEU A 582 -3.37 2.08 -19.56
C LEU A 582 -1.96 1.80 -20.08
N ILE A 583 -1.69 2.14 -21.35
CA ILE A 583 -0.36 2.01 -21.97
C ILE A 583 0.65 2.85 -21.20
N LEU A 584 0.30 4.09 -20.85
CA LEU A 584 1.16 4.96 -20.06
C LEU A 584 1.55 4.30 -18.72
N VAL A 585 0.58 3.79 -17.96
CA VAL A 585 0.88 3.17 -16.67
C VAL A 585 1.70 1.89 -16.83
N PHE A 586 1.40 1.09 -17.84
CA PHE A 586 2.16 -0.12 -18.13
C PHE A 586 3.63 0.22 -18.43
N LEU A 587 3.88 1.16 -19.35
CA LEU A 587 5.24 1.60 -19.71
C LEU A 587 5.97 2.22 -18.52
N LEU A 588 5.28 3.02 -17.71
CA LEU A 588 5.83 3.60 -16.49
C LEU A 588 6.23 2.50 -15.48
N GLY A 589 5.39 1.49 -15.28
CA GLY A 589 5.67 0.36 -14.39
C GLY A 589 6.89 -0.44 -14.83
N VAL A 590 6.99 -0.76 -16.13
CA VAL A 590 8.16 -1.45 -16.70
C VAL A 590 9.42 -0.58 -16.59
N GLY A 591 9.33 0.71 -16.94
CA GLY A 591 10.45 1.64 -16.90
C GLY A 591 11.01 1.86 -15.50
N GLN A 592 10.13 2.06 -14.51
CA GLN A 592 10.54 2.20 -13.11
C GLN A 592 11.14 0.90 -12.55
N SER A 593 10.59 -0.26 -12.94
CA SER A 593 11.14 -1.56 -12.53
C SER A 593 12.57 -1.80 -13.04
N LEU A 594 12.87 -1.29 -14.24
CA LEU A 594 14.21 -1.36 -14.84
C LEU A 594 15.21 -0.44 -14.12
N SER A 595 14.75 0.72 -13.63
CA SER A 595 15.63 1.77 -13.07
C SER A 595 15.88 1.65 -11.57
N ILE A 596 14.87 1.34 -10.74
CA ILE A 596 14.94 1.52 -9.27
C ILE A 596 16.07 0.74 -8.60
N SER A 597 16.22 -0.55 -8.88
CA SER A 597 17.25 -1.38 -8.24
C SER A 597 18.67 -1.01 -8.71
N PRO A 598 18.94 -0.87 -10.03
CA PRO A 598 20.22 -0.36 -10.53
C PRO A 598 20.59 1.02 -10.00
N GLN A 599 19.61 1.90 -9.90
CA GLN A 599 19.83 3.26 -9.43
C GLN A 599 20.33 3.30 -7.98
N ALA A 600 19.73 2.50 -7.09
CA ALA A 600 20.21 2.36 -5.72
C ALA A 600 21.64 1.79 -5.68
N ALA A 601 21.95 0.81 -6.54
CA ALA A 601 23.31 0.25 -6.64
C ALA A 601 24.35 1.30 -7.11
N MET A 602 23.99 2.16 -8.06
CA MET A 602 24.86 3.26 -8.51
C MET A 602 25.21 4.25 -7.40
N VAL A 603 24.34 4.47 -6.41
CA VAL A 603 24.67 5.32 -5.26
C VAL A 603 25.87 4.75 -4.50
N ALA A 604 25.91 3.43 -4.28
CA ALA A 604 27.03 2.79 -3.60
C ALA A 604 28.34 2.92 -4.39
N GLU A 605 28.25 2.98 -5.72
CA GLU A 605 29.42 3.07 -6.59
C GLU A 605 29.94 4.50 -6.76
N VAL A 606 29.04 5.44 -7.03
CA VAL A 606 29.36 6.85 -7.25
C VAL A 606 29.84 7.53 -5.97
N CYS A 607 29.37 7.05 -4.81
CA CYS A 607 29.67 7.63 -3.51
C CYS A 607 30.66 6.81 -2.68
N LYS A 608 31.57 6.04 -3.29
CA LYS A 608 32.52 5.17 -2.55
C LYS A 608 33.32 5.94 -1.49
N ASP A 609 33.77 7.16 -1.80
CA ASP A 609 34.59 7.98 -0.90
C ASP A 609 33.76 8.67 0.19
N GLU A 610 32.56 9.13 -0.15
CA GLU A 610 31.59 9.68 0.80
C GLU A 610 31.08 8.60 1.75
N ILE A 611 30.91 7.36 1.29
CA ILE A 611 30.53 6.23 2.14
C ILE A 611 31.65 5.89 3.12
N ARG A 612 32.93 6.00 2.71
CA ARG A 612 34.08 5.80 3.61
C ARG A 612 34.18 6.88 4.69
N THR A 613 33.81 8.11 4.38
CA THR A 613 33.97 9.27 5.28
C THR A 613 32.71 9.56 6.13
N LEU A 614 31.53 9.51 5.53
CA LEU A 614 30.24 9.87 6.13
C LEU A 614 29.44 8.64 6.58
N GLY A 615 29.77 7.45 6.07
CA GLY A 615 29.04 6.21 6.31
C GLY A 615 27.88 5.98 5.33
N GLN A 616 27.61 4.70 5.05
CA GLN A 616 26.59 4.29 4.08
C GLN A 616 25.19 4.81 4.41
N SER A 617 24.80 4.77 5.69
CA SER A 617 23.47 5.21 6.14
C SER A 617 23.22 6.70 5.87
N ALA A 618 24.24 7.55 6.02
CA ALA A 618 24.12 8.99 5.77
C ALA A 618 23.88 9.27 4.29
N VAL A 619 24.69 8.67 3.40
CA VAL A 619 24.58 8.85 1.93
C VAL A 619 23.23 8.37 1.41
N TYR A 620 22.78 7.18 1.82
CA TYR A 620 21.46 6.66 1.45
C TYR A 620 20.30 7.47 2.08
N GLY A 621 20.53 8.11 3.23
CA GLY A 621 19.60 9.07 3.82
C GLY A 621 19.39 10.29 2.93
N VAL A 622 20.47 10.88 2.40
CA VAL A 622 20.40 12.00 1.44
C VAL A 622 19.67 11.58 0.16
N TYR A 623 20.06 10.44 -0.40
CA TYR A 623 19.43 9.89 -1.60
C TYR A 623 17.92 9.75 -1.43
N ARG A 624 17.45 9.14 -0.34
CA ARG A 624 16.02 8.99 -0.05
C ARG A 624 15.32 10.32 0.20
N MET A 625 15.95 11.26 0.91
CA MET A 625 15.36 12.58 1.16
C MET A 625 15.09 13.30 -0.17
N VAL A 626 16.05 13.26 -1.09
CA VAL A 626 15.91 13.87 -2.42
C VAL A 626 14.85 13.15 -3.27
N GLU A 627 14.78 11.82 -3.24
CA GLU A 627 13.68 11.07 -3.86
C GLU A 627 12.31 11.53 -3.35
N ARG A 628 12.18 11.77 -2.05
CA ARG A 628 10.92 12.25 -1.45
C ARG A 628 10.58 13.68 -1.84
N MET A 629 11.58 14.54 -2.05
CA MET A 629 11.35 15.87 -2.61
C MET A 629 10.81 15.79 -4.05
N GLY A 630 11.32 14.86 -4.87
CA GLY A 630 10.74 14.57 -6.18
C GLY A 630 9.28 14.12 -6.11
N ASN A 631 8.93 13.27 -5.14
CA ASN A 631 7.53 12.89 -4.92
C ASN A 631 6.63 14.10 -4.60
N ALA A 632 7.11 15.00 -3.74
CA ALA A 632 6.35 16.18 -3.33
C ALA A 632 6.14 17.15 -4.51
N SER A 633 7.17 17.41 -5.32
CA SER A 633 7.06 18.36 -6.44
C SER A 633 6.18 17.85 -7.59
N GLY A 634 6.01 16.54 -7.76
CA GLY A 634 5.23 15.93 -8.84
C GLY A 634 3.82 16.52 -9.06
N PRO A 635 2.93 16.48 -8.05
CA PRO A 635 1.58 17.04 -8.17
C PRO A 635 1.56 18.54 -8.53
N LEU A 636 2.46 19.34 -7.96
CA LEU A 636 2.52 20.78 -8.24
C LEU A 636 2.96 21.08 -9.67
N VAL A 637 4.00 20.38 -10.15
CA VAL A 637 4.45 20.49 -11.54
C VAL A 637 3.34 20.04 -12.50
N ALA A 638 2.66 18.94 -12.17
CA ALA A 638 1.54 18.45 -12.97
C ALA A 638 0.35 19.41 -12.98
N ALA A 639 0.00 20.02 -11.85
CA ALA A 639 -1.07 21.01 -11.76
C ALA A 639 -0.77 22.24 -12.62
N ALA A 640 0.46 22.78 -12.53
CA ALA A 640 0.87 23.93 -13.34
C ALA A 640 0.82 23.62 -14.84
N LEU A 641 1.30 22.45 -15.27
CA LEU A 641 1.24 22.05 -16.68
C LEU A 641 -0.18 21.74 -17.17
N LEU A 642 -1.03 21.23 -16.28
CA LEU A 642 -2.45 20.99 -16.57
C LEU A 642 -3.18 22.30 -16.84
N GLU A 643 -2.89 23.36 -16.10
CA GLU A 643 -3.45 24.70 -16.34
C GLU A 643 -2.95 25.34 -17.63
N LEU A 644 -1.69 25.14 -17.98
CA LEU A 644 -1.09 25.76 -19.16
C LEU A 644 -1.60 25.16 -20.47
N GLY A 645 -1.97 23.89 -20.50
CA GLY A 645 -2.30 23.22 -21.77
C GLY A 645 -3.17 21.97 -21.68
N GLY A 646 -3.86 21.73 -20.56
CA GLY A 646 -4.74 20.59 -20.38
C GLY A 646 -4.00 19.25 -20.19
N PHE A 647 -4.76 18.16 -20.08
CA PHE A 647 -4.23 16.83 -19.76
C PHE A 647 -3.15 16.36 -20.74
N LYS A 648 -3.43 16.45 -22.05
CA LYS A 648 -2.50 16.01 -23.10
C LYS A 648 -1.14 16.70 -22.96
N THR A 649 -1.13 18.02 -22.78
CA THR A 649 0.11 18.79 -22.62
C THR A 649 0.84 18.43 -21.34
N ALA A 650 0.12 18.27 -20.22
CA ALA A 650 0.71 17.92 -18.93
C ALA A 650 1.44 16.57 -18.98
N PHE A 651 0.79 15.52 -19.50
CA PHE A 651 1.41 14.21 -19.66
C PHE A 651 2.60 14.24 -20.63
N ILE A 652 2.48 14.89 -21.78
CA ILE A 652 3.58 14.94 -22.75
C ILE A 652 4.78 15.73 -22.20
N ALA A 653 4.54 16.89 -21.59
CA ALA A 653 5.60 17.77 -21.09
C ALA A 653 6.42 17.11 -19.96
N ILE A 654 5.76 16.44 -19.01
CA ILE A 654 6.45 15.67 -17.95
C ILE A 654 7.23 14.51 -18.56
N GLY A 655 6.64 13.80 -19.54
CA GLY A 655 7.30 12.69 -20.23
C GLY A 655 8.57 13.14 -20.97
N VAL A 656 8.48 14.26 -21.70
CA VAL A 656 9.60 14.89 -22.41
C VAL A 656 10.67 15.35 -21.41
N LEU A 657 10.28 15.96 -20.29
CA LEU A 657 11.23 16.35 -19.23
C LEU A 657 12.04 15.14 -18.74
N VAL A 658 11.36 14.02 -18.43
CA VAL A 658 12.04 12.80 -17.98
C VAL A 658 12.90 12.19 -19.09
N LEU A 659 12.47 12.25 -20.36
CA LEU A 659 13.27 11.80 -21.50
C LEU A 659 14.55 12.62 -21.67
N VAL A 660 14.46 13.94 -21.53
CA VAL A 660 15.63 14.84 -21.55
C VAL A 660 16.57 14.49 -20.39
N CYS A 661 16.04 14.29 -19.18
CA CYS A 661 16.84 13.82 -18.06
C CYS A 661 17.52 12.47 -18.34
N ALA A 662 16.81 11.53 -18.96
CA ALA A 662 17.35 10.22 -19.35
C ALA A 662 18.49 10.35 -20.36
N ALA A 663 18.34 11.21 -21.38
CA ALA A 663 19.35 11.46 -22.39
C ALA A 663 20.60 12.12 -21.81
N ILE A 664 20.45 13.14 -20.95
CA ILE A 664 21.57 13.79 -20.27
C ILE A 664 22.25 12.81 -19.30
N PHE A 665 21.48 12.04 -18.54
CA PHE A 665 22.00 11.00 -17.67
C PHE A 665 22.82 9.98 -18.48
N ALA A 666 22.29 9.53 -19.62
CA ALA A 666 22.98 8.61 -20.49
C ALA A 666 24.32 9.18 -21.00
N ALA A 667 24.35 10.45 -21.42
CA ALA A 667 25.55 11.11 -21.88
C ALA A 667 26.66 11.23 -20.81
N ILE A 668 26.28 11.32 -19.53
CA ILE A 668 27.21 11.47 -18.40
C ILE A 668 27.70 10.11 -17.87
N PHE A 669 26.80 9.11 -17.78
CA PHE A 669 27.08 7.86 -17.06
C PHE A 669 27.32 6.64 -17.95
N LEU A 670 26.90 6.64 -19.22
CA LEU A 670 27.25 5.52 -20.10
C LEU A 670 28.70 5.63 -20.57
N PRO A 671 29.45 4.51 -20.63
CA PRO A 671 30.78 4.50 -21.19
C PRO A 671 30.73 4.97 -22.65
N ARG A 672 31.51 6.00 -22.99
CA ARG A 672 31.76 6.33 -24.39
C ARG A 672 32.46 5.12 -25.01
N ARG A 673 31.87 4.50 -26.04
CA ARG A 673 32.61 3.54 -26.88
C ARG A 673 33.87 4.27 -27.34
N ALA A 674 35.04 3.77 -26.96
CA ALA A 674 36.27 4.22 -27.59
C ALA A 674 36.05 4.05 -29.10
N ALA A 675 36.14 5.15 -29.85
CA ALA A 675 36.23 5.06 -31.30
C ALA A 675 37.30 4.02 -31.61
N ALA A 676 36.96 3.02 -32.44
CA ALA A 676 37.90 1.99 -32.84
C ALA A 676 39.21 2.69 -33.20
N SER A 677 40.27 2.43 -32.43
CA SER A 677 41.61 2.87 -32.79
C SER A 677 41.89 2.31 -34.16
N ASP A 678 42.00 3.21 -35.12
CA ASP A 678 42.36 2.96 -36.50
C ASP A 678 43.50 1.91 -36.56
N PRO A 679 43.35 0.77 -37.24
CA PRO A 679 44.40 -0.25 -37.33
C PRO A 679 45.67 0.25 -38.02
N ALA A 680 45.65 1.46 -38.60
CA ALA A 680 46.72 2.00 -39.45
C ALA A 680 47.91 2.64 -38.72
N LYS A 681 48.03 2.54 -37.38
CA LYS A 681 49.22 3.01 -36.63
C LYS A 681 49.96 1.90 -35.87
N ALA A 682 49.92 0.68 -36.39
CA ALA A 682 50.74 -0.43 -35.94
C ALA A 682 51.58 -1.03 -37.09
N THR A 683 52.11 -0.19 -37.97
CA THR A 683 53.24 -0.55 -38.86
C THR A 683 53.94 0.74 -39.29
N VAL A 684 55.07 1.03 -38.63
CA VAL A 684 56.37 1.56 -39.10
C VAL A 684 57.05 2.22 -37.91
#